data_AF-X6JWN5-F1
#
_entry.id   AF-X6JWN5-F1
#
_cell.length_a   1.000
_cell.length_b   1.000
_cell.length_c   1.000
_cell.angle_alpha   90.00
_cell.angle_beta   90.00
_cell.angle_gamma   90.00
#
_symmetry.space_group_name_H-M   'P 1'
#
loop_
_entity.id
_entity.type
_entity.pdbx_description
1 polymer ?
#
loop_
_entity_poly.entity_id
_entity_poly.type
_entity_poly.pdbx_seq_one_letter_code
_entity_poly.pdbx_strand_id
1 'polypeptide(L)'
;MSDELATGTETETPADFISLSDIRIAHLELMRIASSNEAVDPSMSRSDKAGAETTEASIDNTAPDAQAIRDFLAKARRAGSTIARESDRRAAQRILDYWSAELVTRPGITSADVSPVRLASFAGGGGLETVAVAADDPGSVATDAIVGPAKAGPTASGSNEQSASDDELSSDELTERFRIRVAAQARQWKNTGYPGYLLRGEALKEAAELPQGPDIAEFVEASAKAETDSQKQRDRSKNILIALFAMLAAILAGTTYFAFNQRNFAFNQRNDAVIARAKAESAANDVVELNKHLSAALADTKSERVRAEAARDAALKNAEDAAKRLREQQDTQATLRSAIGLVIDQLKGGDVSLEKLTPDLKQAVLVELAGRIKSSEISLRELPAPLQSALEPLLGKLTDKLPNILTGYKVEFIQANIALPRLTGDLASDALARPLDYINYSLVMGRSHRMAIYSAVNLDRSQRMPLQVTGGGLSIDDRLKPSEQPDGSWYPAGPNPRWLPAQLANASDIAWGEEFTSDPATAALKLARYADVLPNTMPQSPAFYDDMWAPLENWVRTQHNPLANQVTIFSGPVFRPADQPVDGVPAPYAYWKLAVSSVPAAEKGEVKEPELVIDAYLIPADATGAFKPENYQLSVAELEKATSLNFGTLIEWTDSVKNPGPNGTVADELAGRVKLLDKANDALLGELTAVLGNQDLPVPERRKIVAALVEMAGLRSMTGMSPAGRLNVLDALLGVPSDLWNRQDPDSLLVFAGARRAIADLAMSAAEGQAIIGDQDRDALNTLKDRLGIQPSTQTVYVQFAGMTREDAQALSAKMRALGWGIPNPGEERVEAAAGKNEVRYNPYNDADRRAAELLAADLTAAGQTVTARAVPVIGAHTLEIWISM
;
A
#
# COMPACT_ATOMS: atom_id res chain seq x y z
N MET A 1 -8.37 44.40 -36.72
CA MET A 1 -8.46 42.93 -36.74
C MET A 1 -7.51 42.46 -35.67
N SER A 2 -7.93 41.96 -34.51
CA SER A 2 -9.21 41.32 -34.20
C SER A 2 -9.53 41.51 -32.71
N ASP A 3 -10.83 41.51 -32.46
CA ASP A 3 -11.61 41.45 -31.22
C ASP A 3 -10.85 41.24 -29.89
N GLU A 4 -10.98 42.24 -29.02
CA GLU A 4 -10.92 42.10 -27.58
C GLU A 4 -12.26 42.63 -27.04
N LEU A 5 -13.24 41.73 -26.90
CA LEU A 5 -14.57 42.03 -26.35
C LEU A 5 -14.64 41.52 -24.92
N ALA A 6 -14.79 42.48 -24.02
CA ALA A 6 -15.12 42.33 -22.62
C ALA A 6 -16.39 41.48 -22.42
N THR A 7 -16.26 40.37 -21.71
CA THR A 7 -17.36 39.71 -20.99
C THR A 7 -17.32 40.24 -19.56
N GLY A 8 -18.23 41.09 -19.11
CA GLY A 8 -19.64 40.75 -18.99
C GLY A 8 -19.84 39.97 -17.71
N THR A 9 -19.79 40.64 -16.56
CA THR A 9 -20.26 40.11 -15.28
C THR A 9 -21.79 40.01 -15.35
N GLU A 10 -22.28 38.90 -15.88
CA GLU A 10 -23.65 38.48 -15.66
C GLU A 10 -23.77 37.98 -14.23
N THR A 11 -24.59 38.68 -13.46
CA THR A 11 -25.14 38.24 -12.18
C THR A 11 -25.90 36.93 -12.40
N GLU A 12 -25.24 35.80 -12.13
CA GLU A 12 -25.88 34.49 -12.09
C GLU A 12 -27.02 34.49 -11.06
N THR A 13 -28.18 34.04 -11.51
CA THR A 13 -29.31 33.65 -10.67
C THR A 13 -28.86 32.50 -9.75
N PRO A 14 -29.08 32.54 -8.42
CA PRO A 14 -28.51 31.53 -7.53
C PRO A 14 -29.16 30.17 -7.80
N ALA A 15 -28.37 29.23 -8.33
CA ALA A 15 -28.80 27.88 -8.73
C ALA A 15 -29.67 27.17 -7.67
N ASP A 16 -30.77 26.55 -8.11
CA ASP A 16 -31.59 25.67 -7.27
C ASP A 16 -30.83 24.35 -6.97
N PHE A 17 -31.01 23.78 -5.77
CA PHE A 17 -30.34 22.54 -5.38
C PHE A 17 -30.90 21.35 -6.18
N ILE A 18 -30.02 20.53 -6.77
CA ILE A 18 -30.41 19.35 -7.56
C ILE A 18 -29.83 18.04 -7.01
N SER A 19 -28.90 18.10 -6.05
CA SER A 19 -28.26 16.94 -5.44
C SER A 19 -28.10 17.08 -3.93
N LEU A 20 -27.79 15.96 -3.23
CA LEU A 20 -27.41 15.98 -1.81
C LEU A 20 -26.13 16.80 -1.58
N SER A 21 -25.21 16.81 -2.53
CA SER A 21 -23.96 17.58 -2.44
C SER A 21 -24.24 19.08 -2.37
N ASP A 22 -25.18 19.58 -3.18
CA ASP A 22 -25.57 21.01 -3.17
C ASP A 22 -26.19 21.40 -1.84
N ILE A 23 -27.08 20.55 -1.30
CA ILE A 23 -27.69 20.75 0.03
C ILE A 23 -26.61 20.76 1.11
N ARG A 24 -25.59 19.88 1.02
CA ARG A 24 -24.53 19.77 2.01
C ARG A 24 -23.57 20.97 1.98
N ILE A 25 -23.21 21.44 0.78
CA ILE A 25 -22.38 22.63 0.61
C ILE A 25 -23.10 23.85 1.18
N ALA A 26 -24.37 24.05 0.82
CA ALA A 26 -25.16 25.16 1.34
C ALA A 26 -25.42 25.05 2.85
N HIS A 27 -25.61 23.84 3.38
CA HIS A 27 -25.71 23.62 4.84
C HIS A 27 -24.43 24.03 5.57
N LEU A 28 -23.24 23.71 5.03
CA LEU A 28 -21.97 24.10 5.63
C LEU A 28 -21.75 25.62 5.61
N GLU A 29 -22.14 26.30 4.54
CA GLU A 29 -22.11 27.77 4.50
C GLU A 29 -23.09 28.39 5.52
N LEU A 30 -24.32 27.87 5.62
CA LEU A 30 -25.30 28.37 6.60
C LEU A 30 -24.83 28.14 8.05
N MET A 31 -24.16 27.01 8.32
CA MET A 31 -23.50 26.71 9.61
C MET A 31 -22.35 27.67 9.90
N ARG A 32 -21.54 28.01 8.89
CA ARG A 32 -20.43 28.96 9.02
C ARG A 32 -20.94 30.34 9.45
N ILE A 33 -22.01 30.82 8.82
CA ILE A 33 -22.65 32.10 9.18
C ILE A 33 -23.22 32.03 10.61
N ALA A 34 -23.83 30.90 11.01
CA ALA A 34 -24.34 30.71 12.37
C ALA A 34 -23.25 30.69 13.46
N SER A 35 -22.05 30.17 13.17
CA SER A 35 -20.94 30.02 14.11
C SER A 35 -20.15 31.31 14.42
N SER A 36 -20.37 32.38 13.64
CA SER A 36 -19.52 33.59 13.70
C SER A 36 -19.80 34.52 14.90
N ASN A 37 -20.78 34.21 15.76
CA ASN A 37 -21.29 35.12 16.80
C ASN A 37 -21.15 34.66 18.27
N GLU A 38 -20.47 33.53 18.55
CA GLU A 38 -20.32 33.03 19.93
C GLU A 38 -19.01 33.46 20.64
N ALA A 39 -18.18 34.30 20.02
CA ALA A 39 -16.86 34.66 20.53
C ALA A 39 -16.72 36.14 20.93
N VAL A 40 -17.48 36.63 21.91
CA VAL A 40 -17.15 37.87 22.67
C VAL A 40 -17.65 37.76 24.12
N ASP A 41 -16.75 37.56 25.09
CA ASP A 41 -16.99 37.73 26.54
C ASP A 41 -16.37 39.07 27.01
N PRO A 42 -17.09 39.97 27.72
CA PRO A 42 -16.70 41.37 27.92
C PRO A 42 -15.87 41.65 29.18
N SER A 43 -15.04 40.72 29.67
CA SER A 43 -14.28 40.91 30.92
C SER A 43 -12.76 40.80 30.80
N MET A 44 -12.11 41.64 29.98
CA MET A 44 -10.69 41.96 30.19
C MET A 44 -10.35 43.35 29.67
N SER A 45 -10.09 44.27 30.62
CA SER A 45 -9.61 45.62 30.34
C SER A 45 -8.08 45.60 30.21
N ARG A 46 -7.55 46.14 29.11
CA ARG A 46 -6.21 46.75 29.09
C ARG A 46 -6.21 48.05 28.29
N SER A 47 -5.90 49.10 29.05
CA SER A 47 -5.48 50.45 28.70
C SER A 47 -4.60 50.60 27.44
N ASP A 48 -4.96 51.65 26.70
CA ASP A 48 -4.12 52.70 26.11
C ASP A 48 -3.27 52.47 24.85
N LYS A 49 -3.85 53.00 23.75
CA LYS A 49 -3.42 54.14 22.92
C LYS A 49 -2.60 53.93 21.62
N ALA A 50 -3.27 54.45 20.57
CA ALA A 50 -2.81 55.16 19.36
C ALA A 50 -2.18 54.31 18.24
N GLY A 51 -2.57 54.41 16.97
CA GLY A 51 -3.53 55.26 16.27
C GLY A 51 -3.33 55.13 14.74
N ALA A 52 -4.34 55.57 13.99
CA ALA A 52 -4.40 55.82 12.53
C ALA A 52 -4.90 54.70 11.58
N GLU A 53 -6.20 54.80 11.31
CA GLU A 53 -6.87 54.87 9.98
C GLU A 53 -6.56 53.83 8.88
N THR A 54 -7.59 53.06 8.51
CA THR A 54 -8.16 53.08 7.13
C THR A 54 -9.53 52.39 7.08
N THR A 55 -10.48 53.20 6.57
CA THR A 55 -11.78 53.02 5.91
C THR A 55 -12.39 51.63 5.67
N GLU A 56 -13.71 51.61 5.88
CA GLU A 56 -14.71 50.55 5.78
C GLU A 56 -14.79 49.78 4.44
N ALA A 57 -14.95 48.46 4.53
CA ALA A 57 -15.95 47.72 3.78
C ALA A 57 -16.69 46.80 4.77
N SER A 58 -17.91 47.21 5.11
CA SER A 58 -18.84 46.53 6.01
C SER A 58 -19.17 45.12 5.50
N ILE A 59 -18.75 44.09 6.24
CA ILE A 59 -19.35 42.75 6.17
C ILE A 59 -20.21 42.63 7.42
N ASP A 60 -21.52 42.68 7.19
CA ASP A 60 -22.57 42.61 8.19
C ASP A 60 -22.56 41.20 8.82
N ASN A 61 -21.80 41.03 9.90
CA ASN A 61 -21.74 39.79 10.68
C ASN A 61 -22.98 39.68 11.58
N THR A 62 -24.11 39.36 10.97
CA THR A 62 -25.33 38.97 11.69
C THR A 62 -25.57 37.47 11.50
N ALA A 63 -25.93 36.78 12.58
CA ALA A 63 -26.37 35.38 12.54
C ALA A 63 -27.44 35.20 11.45
N PRO A 64 -27.51 34.04 10.76
CA PRO A 64 -28.42 33.89 9.63
C PRO A 64 -29.85 34.18 10.10
N ASP A 65 -30.49 35.14 9.44
CA ASP A 65 -31.84 35.54 9.81
C ASP A 65 -32.85 34.42 9.51
N ALA A 66 -34.04 34.51 10.10
CA ALA A 66 -35.08 33.50 9.88
C ALA A 66 -35.43 33.34 8.39
N GLN A 67 -35.20 34.37 7.57
CA GLN A 67 -35.46 34.34 6.13
C GLN A 67 -34.45 33.50 5.36
N ALA A 68 -33.15 33.61 5.67
CA ALA A 68 -32.10 32.80 5.06
C ALA A 68 -32.31 31.30 5.32
N ILE A 69 -32.75 30.95 6.53
CA ILE A 69 -33.09 29.56 6.89
C ILE A 69 -34.35 29.09 6.12
N ARG A 70 -35.39 29.94 5.99
CA ARG A 70 -36.58 29.63 5.18
C ARG A 70 -36.24 29.39 3.71
N ASP A 71 -35.39 30.21 3.13
CA ASP A 71 -34.98 30.09 1.72
C ASP A 71 -34.16 28.82 1.48
N PHE A 72 -33.25 28.48 2.41
CA PHE A 72 -32.53 27.21 2.39
C PHE A 72 -33.47 26.01 2.45
N LEU A 73 -34.42 25.99 3.40
CA LEU A 73 -35.39 24.90 3.56
C LEU A 73 -36.27 24.73 2.31
N ALA A 74 -36.68 25.83 1.67
CA ALA A 74 -37.48 25.81 0.45
C ALA A 74 -36.71 25.24 -0.75
N LYS A 75 -35.42 25.57 -0.91
CA LYS A 75 -34.57 25.00 -1.97
C LYS A 75 -34.29 23.52 -1.72
N ALA A 76 -33.93 23.15 -0.50
CA ALA A 76 -33.60 21.77 -0.13
C ALA A 76 -34.82 20.84 -0.22
N ARG A 77 -36.03 21.34 0.08
CA ARG A 77 -37.28 20.60 -0.14
C ARG A 77 -37.48 20.23 -1.61
N ARG A 78 -37.28 21.19 -2.53
CA ARG A 78 -37.51 21.00 -3.98
C ARG A 78 -36.51 20.02 -4.60
N ALA A 79 -35.25 20.02 -4.15
CA ALA A 79 -34.22 19.04 -4.51
C ALA A 79 -34.63 17.58 -4.22
N GLY A 80 -35.59 17.37 -3.31
CA GLY A 80 -36.18 16.05 -3.09
C GLY A 80 -36.69 15.39 -4.36
N SER A 81 -37.21 16.16 -5.32
CA SER A 81 -37.72 15.60 -6.57
C SER A 81 -36.65 14.94 -7.45
N THR A 82 -35.37 15.29 -7.29
CA THR A 82 -34.23 14.82 -8.09
C THR A 82 -33.36 13.78 -7.39
N ILE A 83 -33.45 13.65 -6.06
CA ILE A 83 -32.65 12.70 -5.27
C ILE A 83 -33.33 11.32 -5.26
N ALA A 84 -32.79 10.38 -6.05
CA ALA A 84 -33.35 9.04 -6.23
C ALA A 84 -33.02 8.06 -5.09
N ARG A 85 -31.78 8.10 -4.55
CA ARG A 85 -31.30 7.11 -3.57
C ARG A 85 -31.88 7.35 -2.19
N GLU A 86 -32.48 6.33 -1.59
CA GLU A 86 -33.12 6.43 -0.26
C GLU A 86 -32.14 6.76 0.89
N SER A 87 -30.88 6.32 0.79
CA SER A 87 -29.82 6.74 1.73
C SER A 87 -29.60 8.25 1.70
N ASP A 88 -29.59 8.82 0.50
CA ASP A 88 -29.25 10.23 0.25
C ASP A 88 -30.45 11.12 0.59
N ARG A 89 -31.67 10.64 0.31
CA ARG A 89 -32.93 11.26 0.76
C ARG A 89 -33.01 11.33 2.28
N ARG A 90 -32.65 10.26 3.00
CA ARG A 90 -32.58 10.27 4.47
C ARG A 90 -31.52 11.24 5.00
N ALA A 91 -30.37 11.32 4.35
CA ALA A 91 -29.32 12.28 4.71
C ALA A 91 -29.78 13.74 4.48
N ALA A 92 -30.43 14.03 3.35
CA ALA A 92 -31.00 15.34 3.05
C ALA A 92 -32.10 15.71 4.08
N GLN A 93 -33.01 14.79 4.38
CA GLN A 93 -34.10 15.05 5.34
C GLN A 93 -33.58 15.40 6.74
N ARG A 94 -32.49 14.76 7.21
CA ARG A 94 -31.86 15.13 8.50
C ARG A 94 -31.36 16.57 8.52
N ILE A 95 -30.85 17.07 7.38
CA ILE A 95 -30.41 18.46 7.25
C ILE A 95 -31.61 19.43 7.30
N LEU A 96 -32.74 19.07 6.66
CA LEU A 96 -33.97 19.86 6.76
C LEU A 96 -34.55 19.85 8.18
N ASP A 97 -34.53 18.71 8.87
CA ASP A 97 -35.03 18.60 10.24
C ASP A 97 -34.20 19.46 11.21
N TYR A 98 -32.87 19.47 11.05
CA TYR A 98 -31.97 20.33 11.81
C TYR A 98 -32.33 21.82 11.63
N TRP A 99 -32.40 22.29 10.39
CA TRP A 99 -32.68 23.70 10.12
C TRP A 99 -34.13 24.10 10.41
N SER A 100 -35.08 23.17 10.35
CA SER A 100 -36.45 23.42 10.81
C SER A 100 -36.51 23.61 12.33
N ALA A 101 -35.75 22.81 13.09
CA ALA A 101 -35.64 22.99 14.54
C ALA A 101 -34.93 24.31 14.88
N GLU A 102 -33.88 24.65 14.13
CA GLU A 102 -33.14 25.90 14.31
C GLU A 102 -33.96 27.14 13.93
N LEU A 103 -34.83 27.06 12.92
CA LEU A 103 -35.72 28.16 12.54
C LEU A 103 -36.66 28.55 13.69
N VAL A 104 -37.18 27.57 14.44
CA VAL A 104 -38.11 27.78 15.57
C VAL A 104 -37.47 28.58 16.71
N THR A 105 -36.13 28.60 16.81
CA THR A 105 -35.41 29.35 17.85
C THR A 105 -35.13 30.81 17.45
N ARG A 106 -35.44 31.22 16.21
CA ARG A 106 -35.12 32.56 15.69
C ARG A 106 -36.23 33.59 15.94
N PRO A 107 -35.89 34.88 16.12
CA PRO A 107 -36.90 35.95 16.14
C PRO A 107 -37.61 36.08 14.79
N GLY A 108 -38.94 36.29 14.78
CA GLY A 108 -39.71 36.49 13.54
C GLY A 108 -40.29 35.22 12.89
N ILE A 109 -40.50 34.16 13.68
CA ILE A 109 -41.19 32.94 13.22
C ILE A 109 -42.68 33.18 12.98
N THR A 110 -43.23 32.45 12.02
CA THR A 110 -44.66 32.38 11.73
C THR A 110 -45.24 31.03 12.17
N SER A 111 -46.57 30.91 12.28
CA SER A 111 -47.21 29.63 12.60
C SER A 111 -46.91 28.52 11.57
N ALA A 112 -46.57 28.88 10.34
CA ALA A 112 -46.14 27.94 9.30
C ALA A 112 -44.74 27.34 9.56
N ASP A 113 -43.89 28.03 10.32
CA ASP A 113 -42.50 27.64 10.58
C ASP A 113 -42.37 26.57 11.68
N VAL A 114 -43.46 26.27 12.40
CA VAL A 114 -43.49 25.27 13.49
C VAL A 114 -43.64 23.83 12.95
N SER A 115 -44.01 23.68 11.68
CA SER A 115 -44.14 22.36 11.05
C SER A 115 -42.84 21.96 10.33
N PRO A 116 -42.24 20.80 10.64
CA PRO A 116 -40.98 20.39 10.03
C PRO A 116 -41.11 20.21 8.52
N VAL A 117 -40.18 20.79 7.77
CA VAL A 117 -40.21 20.76 6.31
C VAL A 117 -39.79 19.38 5.80
N ARG A 118 -40.66 18.75 5.00
CA ARG A 118 -40.40 17.44 4.39
C ARG A 118 -39.86 17.57 2.97
N LEU A 119 -38.88 16.75 2.63
CA LEU A 119 -38.29 16.61 1.29
C LEU A 119 -39.39 16.20 0.28
N ALA A 120 -39.39 16.79 -0.92
CA ALA A 120 -40.36 16.44 -1.97
C ALA A 120 -40.16 15.00 -2.47
N SER A 121 -41.25 14.31 -2.83
CA SER A 121 -41.21 12.95 -3.42
C SER A 121 -40.41 12.92 -4.73
N PHE A 122 -39.67 11.83 -4.97
CA PHE A 122 -38.87 11.65 -6.19
C PHE A 122 -39.77 11.57 -7.43
N ALA A 123 -39.40 12.27 -8.52
CA ALA A 123 -40.24 12.39 -9.71
C ALA A 123 -40.08 11.22 -10.73
N GLY A 124 -39.12 10.32 -10.54
CA GLY A 124 -38.85 9.19 -11.43
C GLY A 124 -39.46 7.87 -10.95
N GLY A 125 -40.74 7.63 -11.23
CA GLY A 125 -41.37 6.33 -10.98
C GLY A 125 -42.89 6.39 -10.97
N GLY A 126 -43.49 6.19 -12.15
CA GLY A 126 -44.93 5.98 -12.28
C GLY A 126 -45.33 4.53 -11.97
N GLY A 127 -46.33 4.39 -11.09
CA GLY A 127 -47.37 3.34 -11.14
C GLY A 127 -47.15 2.05 -10.35
N LEU A 128 -47.83 1.90 -9.20
CA LEU A 128 -49.07 1.10 -9.11
C LEU A 128 -49.73 1.24 -7.71
N GLU A 129 -50.86 1.96 -7.71
CA GLU A 129 -52.15 1.77 -7.01
C GLU A 129 -52.36 0.47 -6.20
N THR A 130 -53.19 0.32 -5.15
CA THR A 130 -54.35 1.01 -4.52
C THR A 130 -54.63 0.25 -3.17
N VAL A 131 -55.43 0.65 -2.16
CA VAL A 131 -56.89 0.91 -2.12
C VAL A 131 -57.32 1.45 -0.73
N ALA A 132 -58.10 2.55 -0.77
CA ALA A 132 -59.30 2.96 0.03
C ALA A 132 -59.24 3.13 1.57
N VAL A 133 -60.04 4.00 2.23
CA VAL A 133 -61.44 4.42 1.99
C VAL A 133 -61.70 5.86 2.48
N ALA A 134 -62.64 6.50 1.77
CA ALA A 134 -63.38 7.75 1.94
C ALA A 134 -63.89 8.07 3.38
N ALA A 135 -63.83 9.33 3.81
CA ALA A 135 -64.88 10.37 3.80
C ALA A 135 -65.92 10.25 4.93
N ASP A 136 -65.95 11.23 5.84
CA ASP A 136 -67.07 12.19 5.98
C ASP A 136 -66.76 13.19 7.11
N ASP A 137 -66.96 14.47 6.82
CA ASP A 137 -67.27 15.53 7.77
C ASP A 137 -68.78 15.76 7.63
N PRO A 138 -69.54 15.96 8.72
CA PRO A 138 -69.89 17.35 9.02
C PRO A 138 -70.11 17.67 10.51
N GLY A 139 -69.96 18.94 10.85
CA GLY A 139 -71.06 19.62 11.58
C GLY A 139 -70.66 20.46 12.79
N SER A 140 -70.96 21.76 12.68
CA SER A 140 -70.67 22.87 13.58
C SER A 140 -71.61 23.03 14.79
N VAL A 141 -71.28 24.06 15.60
CA VAL A 141 -72.13 24.91 16.49
C VAL A 141 -72.17 24.45 17.96
N ALA A 142 -71.34 25.02 18.85
CA ALA A 142 -71.50 26.28 19.62
C ALA A 142 -72.55 26.23 20.75
N THR A 143 -72.13 26.57 21.99
CA THR A 143 -72.46 27.81 22.75
C THR A 143 -72.16 27.63 24.24
N ASP A 144 -71.52 28.65 24.83
CA ASP A 144 -71.79 29.29 26.14
C ASP A 144 -71.76 28.46 27.44
N ALA A 145 -71.44 28.96 28.63
CA ALA A 145 -70.83 30.18 29.15
C ALA A 145 -70.84 30.04 30.70
N ILE A 146 -69.72 30.34 31.36
CA ILE A 146 -69.61 31.36 32.44
C ILE A 146 -70.11 31.04 33.89
N VAL A 147 -69.13 31.07 34.82
CA VAL A 147 -69.14 31.59 36.24
C VAL A 147 -69.92 30.77 37.28
N GLY A 148 -69.34 30.24 38.37
CA GLY A 148 -68.70 30.90 39.55
C GLY A 148 -69.75 31.25 40.64
N PRO A 149 -69.46 31.52 41.93
CA PRO A 149 -68.21 31.41 42.71
C PRO A 149 -68.37 30.95 44.21
N ALA A 150 -67.20 30.79 44.87
CA ALA A 150 -66.76 31.21 46.23
C ALA A 150 -67.63 31.23 47.53
N LYS A 151 -66.99 30.72 48.61
CA LYS A 151 -66.82 31.21 50.01
C LYS A 151 -68.00 31.80 50.82
N ALA A 152 -68.20 31.30 52.05
CA ALA A 152 -67.79 31.92 53.33
C ALA A 152 -68.45 31.22 54.55
N GLY A 153 -67.72 31.06 55.67
CA GLY A 153 -68.28 30.75 57.01
C GLY A 153 -68.82 32.03 57.68
N PRO A 154 -68.76 32.22 59.01
CA PRO A 154 -68.56 31.31 60.15
C PRO A 154 -69.63 31.57 61.27
N THR A 155 -69.47 30.94 62.44
CA THR A 155 -69.50 31.53 63.82
C THR A 155 -70.08 30.58 64.87
N ALA A 156 -69.61 30.82 66.10
CA ALA A 156 -69.51 29.89 67.20
C ALA A 156 -70.36 30.31 68.41
N SER A 157 -70.37 29.39 69.39
CA SER A 157 -70.36 29.64 70.84
C SER A 157 -71.72 29.78 71.55
N GLY A 158 -71.76 29.20 72.77
CA GLY A 158 -72.78 29.52 73.77
C GLY A 158 -73.17 28.37 74.70
N SER A 159 -72.37 28.14 75.74
CA SER A 159 -72.71 27.40 76.94
C SER A 159 -73.78 28.10 77.79
N ASN A 160 -74.63 27.36 78.50
CA ASN A 160 -74.96 27.66 79.90
C ASN A 160 -75.70 26.51 80.61
N GLU A 161 -75.30 26.32 81.86
CA GLU A 161 -75.91 25.49 82.89
C GLU A 161 -77.23 26.09 83.38
N GLN A 162 -78.18 25.25 83.81
CA GLN A 162 -78.96 25.53 85.03
C GLN A 162 -79.65 24.29 85.59
N SER A 163 -79.42 24.05 86.89
CA SER A 163 -80.02 23.03 87.74
C SER A 163 -81.49 23.33 88.08
N ALA A 164 -82.29 22.28 88.28
CA ALA A 164 -83.52 22.31 89.06
C ALA A 164 -83.69 20.97 89.80
N SER A 165 -84.15 21.05 91.04
CA SER A 165 -84.14 20.00 92.06
C SER A 165 -85.43 19.15 92.10
N ASP A 166 -85.33 18.06 92.85
CA ASP A 166 -86.37 17.34 93.63
C ASP A 166 -87.40 16.46 92.90
N ASP A 167 -87.13 15.15 92.90
CA ASP A 167 -87.93 14.13 93.63
C ASP A 167 -87.27 12.75 93.42
N GLU A 168 -86.52 12.25 94.40
CA GLU A 168 -85.98 10.88 94.38
C GLU A 168 -87.13 9.87 94.55
N LEU A 169 -87.67 9.40 93.42
CA LEU A 169 -88.58 8.26 93.33
C LEU A 169 -87.86 6.98 93.80
N SER A 170 -88.58 6.14 94.56
CA SER A 170 -88.10 4.82 94.99
C SER A 170 -87.67 3.94 93.79
N SER A 171 -86.64 3.11 93.95
CA SER A 171 -86.15 2.15 92.92
C SER A 171 -87.29 1.30 92.33
N ASP A 172 -88.28 0.95 93.13
CA ASP A 172 -89.44 0.16 92.69
C ASP A 172 -90.42 0.98 91.83
N GLU A 173 -90.58 2.28 92.10
CA GLU A 173 -91.40 3.18 91.28
C GLU A 173 -90.72 3.56 89.95
N LEU A 174 -89.40 3.69 89.95
CA LEU A 174 -88.61 3.91 88.73
C LEU A 174 -88.67 2.69 87.81
N THR A 175 -88.60 1.48 88.38
CA THR A 175 -88.72 0.21 87.64
C THR A 175 -90.11 0.06 87.02
N GLU A 176 -91.18 0.41 87.74
CA GLU A 176 -92.54 0.30 87.21
C GLU A 176 -92.85 1.38 86.16
N ARG A 177 -92.37 2.62 86.34
CA ARG A 177 -92.47 3.67 85.31
C ARG A 177 -91.66 3.34 84.05
N PHE A 178 -90.48 2.73 84.22
CA PHE A 178 -89.68 2.23 83.11
C PHE A 178 -90.41 1.10 82.37
N ARG A 179 -91.00 0.15 83.10
CA ARG A 179 -91.82 -0.92 82.53
C ARG A 179 -93.03 -0.41 81.76
N ILE A 180 -93.72 0.61 82.26
CA ILE A 180 -94.84 1.26 81.56
C ILE A 180 -94.36 1.94 80.27
N ARG A 181 -93.22 2.62 80.31
CA ARG A 181 -92.63 3.28 79.12
C ARG A 181 -92.23 2.25 78.07
N VAL A 182 -91.55 1.19 78.46
CA VAL A 182 -91.14 0.09 77.57
C VAL A 182 -92.37 -0.64 77.01
N ALA A 183 -93.40 -0.89 77.82
CA ALA A 183 -94.64 -1.51 77.36
C ALA A 183 -95.42 -0.62 76.37
N ALA A 184 -95.47 0.69 76.60
CA ALA A 184 -96.08 1.64 75.67
C ALA A 184 -95.31 1.71 74.34
N GLN A 185 -93.97 1.72 74.41
CA GLN A 185 -93.11 1.73 73.23
C GLN A 185 -93.18 0.41 72.44
N ALA A 186 -93.26 -0.73 73.14
CA ALA A 186 -93.48 -2.04 72.53
C ALA A 186 -94.80 -2.10 71.77
N ARG A 187 -95.88 -1.54 72.33
CA ARG A 187 -97.17 -1.44 71.65
C ARG A 187 -97.15 -0.49 70.45
N GLN A 188 -96.47 0.66 70.56
CA GLN A 188 -96.30 1.58 69.44
C GLN A 188 -95.50 0.93 68.31
N TRP A 189 -94.42 0.22 68.63
CA TRP A 189 -93.65 -0.53 67.65
C TRP A 189 -94.50 -1.64 66.99
N LYS A 190 -95.22 -2.44 67.78
CA LYS A 190 -96.07 -3.52 67.27
C LYS A 190 -97.18 -3.04 66.34
N ASN A 191 -97.73 -1.85 66.60
CA ASN A 191 -98.77 -1.25 65.77
C ASN A 191 -98.24 -0.57 64.50
N THR A 192 -97.00 -0.06 64.51
CA THR A 192 -96.47 0.76 63.42
C THR A 192 -95.39 0.06 62.59
N GLY A 193 -94.74 -0.96 63.14
CA GLY A 193 -93.55 -1.60 62.57
C GLY A 193 -92.35 -0.66 62.42
N TYR A 194 -92.41 0.57 62.94
CA TYR A 194 -91.39 1.59 62.66
C TYR A 194 -90.08 1.29 63.43
N PRO A 195 -88.93 1.11 62.75
CA PRO A 195 -87.68 0.69 63.40
C PRO A 195 -87.13 1.67 64.42
N GLY A 196 -87.53 2.94 64.38
CA GLY A 196 -87.10 3.98 65.32
C GLY A 196 -87.59 3.76 66.76
N TYR A 197 -88.56 2.86 66.96
CA TYR A 197 -88.99 2.47 68.31
C TYR A 197 -88.12 1.38 68.93
N LEU A 198 -87.33 0.64 68.16
CA LEU A 198 -86.50 -0.45 68.67
C LEU A 198 -85.40 0.08 69.60
N LEU A 199 -85.20 -0.60 70.73
CA LEU A 199 -84.18 -0.24 71.71
C LEU A 199 -82.78 -0.65 71.24
N ARG A 200 -81.75 0.04 71.74
CA ARG A 200 -80.34 -0.24 71.46
C ARG A 200 -79.50 -0.04 72.71
N GLY A 201 -78.37 -0.74 72.82
CA GLY A 201 -77.39 -0.52 73.88
C GLY A 201 -77.94 -0.85 75.27
N GLU A 202 -77.68 0.03 76.25
CA GLU A 202 -78.08 -0.21 77.65
C GLU A 202 -79.60 -0.30 77.84
N ALA A 203 -80.39 0.50 77.11
CA ALA A 203 -81.84 0.44 77.19
C ALA A 203 -82.42 -0.92 76.72
N LEU A 204 -81.76 -1.61 75.77
CA LEU A 204 -82.13 -2.96 75.37
C LEU A 204 -81.80 -3.99 76.46
N LYS A 205 -80.65 -3.84 77.12
CA LYS A 205 -80.23 -4.73 78.22
C LYS A 205 -81.17 -4.60 79.42
N GLU A 206 -81.49 -3.38 79.82
CA GLU A 206 -82.41 -3.09 80.93
C GLU A 206 -83.84 -3.57 80.64
N ALA A 207 -84.31 -3.46 79.39
CA ALA A 207 -85.63 -3.97 79.00
C ALA A 207 -85.74 -5.51 79.02
N ALA A 208 -84.62 -6.22 78.81
CA ALA A 208 -84.58 -7.69 78.85
C ALA A 208 -84.72 -8.26 80.28
N GLU A 209 -84.38 -7.47 81.31
CA GLU A 209 -84.38 -7.89 82.72
C GLU A 209 -85.74 -7.73 83.44
N LEU A 210 -86.74 -7.10 82.79
CA LEU A 210 -88.08 -6.89 83.35
C LEU A 210 -88.95 -8.18 83.36
N PRO A 211 -89.93 -8.35 84.28
CA PRO A 211 -90.87 -9.46 84.24
C PRO A 211 -91.77 -9.37 82.99
N GLN A 212 -91.70 -10.34 82.09
CA GLN A 212 -92.18 -10.17 80.72
C GLN A 212 -93.68 -10.45 80.56
N GLY A 213 -94.41 -9.50 79.98
CA GLY A 213 -95.66 -9.77 79.27
C GLY A 213 -95.39 -10.05 77.79
N PRO A 214 -96.28 -10.76 77.06
CA PRO A 214 -96.01 -11.24 75.70
C PRO A 214 -95.62 -10.14 74.68
N ASP A 215 -96.12 -8.92 74.84
CA ASP A 215 -95.79 -7.79 73.95
C ASP A 215 -94.38 -7.22 74.17
N ILE A 216 -93.83 -7.29 75.39
CA ILE A 216 -92.49 -6.75 75.70
C ILE A 216 -91.41 -7.71 75.22
N ALA A 217 -91.63 -9.02 75.34
CA ALA A 217 -90.69 -10.05 74.89
C ALA A 217 -90.44 -9.98 73.37
N GLU A 218 -91.50 -9.86 72.57
CA GLU A 218 -91.42 -9.74 71.10
C GLU A 218 -90.66 -8.47 70.67
N PHE A 219 -90.86 -7.36 71.40
CA PHE A 219 -90.20 -6.09 71.15
C PHE A 219 -88.71 -6.10 71.50
N VAL A 220 -88.33 -6.76 72.61
CA VAL A 220 -86.92 -6.93 73.01
C VAL A 220 -86.18 -7.80 71.99
N GLU A 221 -86.80 -8.89 71.51
CA GLU A 221 -86.20 -9.77 70.50
C GLU A 221 -85.99 -9.05 69.16
N ALA A 222 -86.98 -8.29 68.69
CA ALA A 222 -86.86 -7.50 67.48
C ALA A 222 -85.80 -6.39 67.61
N SER A 223 -85.68 -5.78 68.79
CA SER A 223 -84.69 -4.75 69.08
C SER A 223 -83.27 -5.33 69.09
N ALA A 224 -83.07 -6.51 69.68
CA ALA A 224 -81.78 -7.22 69.66
C ALA A 224 -81.35 -7.62 68.25
N LYS A 225 -82.28 -8.11 67.43
CA LYS A 225 -81.99 -8.46 66.04
C LYS A 225 -81.55 -7.24 65.22
N ALA A 226 -82.25 -6.10 65.37
CA ALA A 226 -81.91 -4.87 64.66
C ALA A 226 -80.56 -4.26 65.10
N GLU A 227 -80.20 -4.37 66.38
CA GLU A 227 -78.89 -3.92 66.86
C GLU A 227 -77.75 -4.76 66.28
N THR A 228 -77.94 -6.08 66.19
CA THR A 228 -76.93 -7.01 65.64
C THR A 228 -76.70 -6.75 64.14
N ASP A 229 -77.75 -6.50 63.37
CA ASP A 229 -77.66 -6.19 61.94
C ASP A 229 -77.03 -4.81 61.69
N SER A 230 -77.33 -3.82 62.53
CA SER A 230 -76.71 -2.49 62.44
C SER A 230 -75.21 -2.51 62.77
N GLN A 231 -74.76 -3.36 63.68
CA GLN A 231 -73.33 -3.52 64.00
C GLN A 231 -72.56 -4.16 62.83
N LYS A 232 -73.09 -5.24 62.24
CA LYS A 232 -72.50 -5.89 61.06
C LYS A 232 -72.34 -4.93 59.87
N GLN A 233 -73.30 -4.02 59.68
CA GLN A 233 -73.24 -3.04 58.59
C GLN A 233 -72.15 -1.98 58.85
N ARG A 234 -71.96 -1.55 60.10
CA ARG A 234 -70.88 -0.62 60.47
C ARG A 234 -69.50 -1.25 60.28
N ASP A 235 -69.32 -2.50 60.67
CA ASP A 235 -68.04 -3.20 60.53
C ASP A 235 -67.67 -3.47 59.06
N ARG A 236 -68.65 -3.83 58.22
CA ARG A 236 -68.43 -3.92 56.76
C ARG A 236 -68.01 -2.58 56.17
N SER A 237 -68.68 -1.50 56.55
CA SER A 237 -68.38 -0.15 56.05
C SER A 237 -66.97 0.29 56.46
N LYS A 238 -66.57 0.01 57.71
CA LYS A 238 -65.23 0.31 58.22
C LYS A 238 -64.13 -0.48 57.49
N ASN A 239 -64.36 -1.78 57.25
CA ASN A 239 -63.39 -2.62 56.55
C ASN A 239 -63.21 -2.24 55.08
N ILE A 240 -64.29 -1.84 54.39
CA ILE A 240 -64.22 -1.31 53.01
C ILE A 240 -63.40 -0.01 52.97
N LEU A 241 -63.61 0.88 53.94
CA LEU A 241 -62.87 2.15 54.01
C LEU A 241 -61.37 1.92 54.22
N ILE A 242 -60.99 1.00 55.12
CA ILE A 242 -59.59 0.63 55.36
C ILE A 242 -58.94 0.06 54.10
N ALA A 243 -59.63 -0.82 53.37
CA ALA A 243 -59.12 -1.39 52.12
C ALA A 243 -58.92 -0.32 51.04
N LEU A 244 -59.83 0.65 50.92
CA LEU A 244 -59.71 1.78 50.00
C LEU A 244 -58.50 2.66 50.33
N PHE A 245 -58.28 2.99 51.61
CA PHE A 245 -57.11 3.77 52.02
C PHE A 245 -55.79 3.02 51.80
N ALA A 246 -55.75 1.72 52.04
CA ALA A 246 -54.57 0.90 51.74
C ALA A 246 -54.24 0.86 50.24
N MET A 247 -55.26 0.75 49.38
CA MET A 247 -55.10 0.79 47.94
C MET A 247 -54.57 2.15 47.44
N LEU A 248 -55.12 3.26 47.97
CA LEU A 248 -54.67 4.62 47.65
C LEU A 248 -53.21 4.85 48.08
N ALA A 249 -52.81 4.36 49.25
CA ALA A 249 -51.43 4.44 49.72
C ALA A 249 -50.47 3.64 48.83
N ALA A 250 -50.87 2.44 48.39
CA ALA A 250 -50.06 1.62 47.47
C ALA A 250 -49.89 2.29 46.10
N ILE A 251 -50.95 2.89 45.56
CA ILE A 251 -50.89 3.65 44.29
C ILE A 251 -49.94 4.85 44.44
N LEU A 252 -50.05 5.61 45.54
CA LEU A 252 -49.19 6.77 45.79
C LEU A 252 -47.71 6.38 45.96
N ALA A 253 -47.44 5.26 46.63
CA ALA A 253 -46.08 4.71 46.75
C ALA A 253 -45.53 4.26 45.39
N GLY A 254 -46.36 3.62 44.56
CA GLY A 254 -45.99 3.21 43.21
C GLY A 254 -45.68 4.40 42.29
N THR A 255 -46.51 5.45 42.32
CA THR A 255 -46.30 6.65 41.49
C THR A 255 -45.08 7.46 41.92
N THR A 256 -44.84 7.59 43.23
CA THR A 256 -43.62 8.25 43.75
C THR A 256 -42.36 7.48 43.44
N TYR A 257 -42.38 6.14 43.55
CA TYR A 257 -41.26 5.29 43.16
C TYR A 257 -40.95 5.40 41.66
N PHE A 258 -41.98 5.38 40.81
CA PHE A 258 -41.83 5.54 39.37
C PHE A 258 -41.25 6.91 39.00
N ALA A 259 -41.76 7.99 39.61
CA ALA A 259 -41.26 9.35 39.38
C ALA A 259 -39.80 9.52 39.83
N PHE A 260 -39.41 8.90 40.94
CA PHE A 260 -38.02 8.91 41.43
C PHE A 260 -37.07 8.19 40.46
N ASN A 261 -37.44 7.01 39.97
CA ASN A 261 -36.64 6.27 39.00
C ASN A 261 -36.53 7.01 37.65
N GLN A 262 -37.63 7.60 37.18
CA GLN A 262 -37.63 8.37 35.93
C GLN A 262 -36.73 9.60 36.02
N ARG A 263 -36.72 10.29 37.17
CA ARG A 263 -35.82 11.42 37.43
C ARG A 263 -34.36 11.00 37.46
N ASN A 264 -34.02 9.90 38.12
CA ASN A 264 -32.63 9.42 38.19
C ASN A 264 -32.11 8.96 36.83
N PHE A 265 -32.94 8.30 36.02
CA PHE A 265 -32.60 7.90 34.66
C PHE A 265 -32.34 9.11 33.75
N ALA A 266 -33.20 10.14 33.84
CA ALA A 266 -33.00 11.39 33.10
C ALA A 266 -31.75 12.16 33.56
N PHE A 267 -31.40 12.11 34.84
CA PHE A 267 -30.18 12.73 35.37
C PHE A 267 -28.91 12.04 34.83
N ASN A 268 -28.88 10.71 34.84
CA ASN A 268 -27.73 9.95 34.32
C ASN A 268 -27.53 10.18 32.82
N GLN A 269 -28.60 10.16 32.02
CA GLN A 269 -28.49 10.46 30.58
C GLN A 269 -27.98 11.87 30.31
N ARG A 270 -28.36 12.87 31.12
CA ARG A 270 -27.85 14.24 30.98
C ARG A 270 -26.35 14.31 31.27
N ASN A 271 -25.88 13.64 32.33
CA ASN A 271 -24.45 13.60 32.63
C ASN A 271 -23.65 12.88 31.53
N ASP A 272 -24.16 11.75 31.02
CA ASP A 272 -23.51 11.04 29.92
C ASP A 272 -23.48 11.88 28.64
N ALA A 273 -24.57 12.62 28.35
CA ALA A 273 -24.63 13.53 27.20
C ALA A 273 -23.66 14.71 27.35
N VAL A 274 -23.48 15.26 28.55
CA VAL A 274 -22.50 16.34 28.81
C VAL A 274 -21.07 15.82 28.65
N ILE A 275 -20.75 14.62 29.15
CA ILE A 275 -19.43 14.01 28.98
C ILE A 275 -19.17 13.68 27.50
N ALA A 276 -20.18 13.14 26.79
CA ALA A 276 -20.08 12.87 25.36
C ALA A 276 -19.88 14.15 24.55
N ARG A 277 -20.55 15.25 24.92
CA ARG A 277 -20.36 16.56 24.29
C ARG A 277 -18.96 17.11 24.53
N ALA A 278 -18.44 17.05 25.76
CA ALA A 278 -17.08 17.49 26.07
C ALA A 278 -16.02 16.68 25.29
N LYS A 279 -16.22 15.36 25.13
CA LYS A 279 -15.36 14.52 24.28
C LYS A 279 -15.47 14.89 22.80
N ALA A 280 -16.67 15.18 22.30
CA ALA A 280 -16.88 15.58 20.92
C ALA A 280 -16.25 16.95 20.62
N GLU A 281 -16.32 17.90 21.56
CA GLU A 281 -15.66 19.22 21.45
C GLU A 281 -14.13 19.07 21.45
N SER A 282 -13.56 18.22 22.31
CA SER A 282 -12.12 17.91 22.28
C SER A 282 -11.70 17.29 20.95
N ALA A 283 -12.43 16.29 20.46
CA ALA A 283 -12.12 15.64 19.19
C ALA A 283 -12.27 16.60 18.00
N ALA A 284 -13.23 17.52 18.04
CA ALA A 284 -13.38 18.55 17.02
C ALA A 284 -12.18 19.52 16.99
N ASN A 285 -11.68 19.92 18.17
CA ASN A 285 -10.49 20.76 18.28
C ASN A 285 -9.24 20.04 17.77
N ASP A 286 -9.06 18.76 18.10
CA ASP A 286 -7.95 17.94 17.61
C ASP A 286 -7.98 17.83 16.08
N VAL A 287 -9.16 17.66 15.47
CA VAL A 287 -9.32 17.62 14.00
C VAL A 287 -8.98 18.97 13.35
N VAL A 288 -9.35 20.10 13.97
CA VAL A 288 -8.98 21.43 13.48
C VAL A 288 -7.47 21.63 13.53
N GLU A 289 -6.82 21.20 14.61
CA GLU A 289 -5.38 21.27 14.77
C GLU A 289 -4.64 20.36 13.77
N LEU A 290 -5.12 19.13 13.58
CA LEU A 290 -4.59 18.21 12.58
C LEU A 290 -4.72 18.77 11.16
N ASN A 291 -5.86 19.37 10.82
CA ASN A 291 -6.08 19.99 9.51
C ASN A 291 -5.14 21.18 9.29
N LYS A 292 -4.86 21.97 10.32
CA LYS A 292 -3.88 23.05 10.25
C LYS A 292 -2.48 22.50 9.96
N HIS A 293 -2.04 21.46 10.67
CA HIS A 293 -0.76 20.82 10.42
C HIS A 293 -0.68 20.19 9.02
N LEU A 294 -1.74 19.51 8.57
CA LEU A 294 -1.82 18.91 7.25
C LEU A 294 -1.75 19.96 6.14
N SER A 295 -2.45 21.09 6.30
CA SER A 295 -2.42 22.18 5.32
C SER A 295 -1.04 22.84 5.20
N ALA A 296 -0.32 23.01 6.32
CA ALA A 296 1.05 23.50 6.32
C ALA A 296 2.01 22.49 5.66
N ALA A 297 1.90 21.21 5.98
CA ALA A 297 2.71 20.15 5.37
C ALA A 297 2.48 20.02 3.85
N LEU A 298 1.23 20.19 3.39
CA LEU A 298 0.87 20.21 1.97
C LEU A 298 1.44 21.43 1.24
N ALA A 299 1.45 22.59 1.88
CA ALA A 299 2.06 23.80 1.32
C ALA A 299 3.59 23.65 1.18
N ASP A 300 4.24 23.09 2.21
CA ASP A 300 5.68 22.84 2.21
C ASP A 300 6.05 21.82 1.12
N THR A 301 5.37 20.67 1.06
CA THR A 301 5.61 19.65 0.01
C THR A 301 5.35 20.18 -1.39
N LYS A 302 4.33 21.03 -1.60
CA LYS A 302 4.11 21.69 -2.90
C LYS A 302 5.28 22.60 -3.26
N SER A 303 5.81 23.37 -2.31
CA SER A 303 6.96 24.25 -2.53
C SER A 303 8.25 23.48 -2.84
N GLU A 304 8.42 22.31 -2.22
CA GLU A 304 9.56 21.42 -2.46
C GLU A 304 9.45 20.74 -3.81
N ARG A 305 8.24 20.31 -4.20
CA ARG A 305 7.97 19.76 -5.53
C ARG A 305 8.30 20.75 -6.64
N VAL A 306 7.88 22.01 -6.51
CA VAL A 306 8.21 23.05 -7.51
C VAL A 306 9.72 23.29 -7.59
N ARG A 307 10.42 23.29 -6.45
CA ARG A 307 11.89 23.40 -6.42
C ARG A 307 12.58 22.19 -7.05
N ALA A 308 12.08 20.99 -6.79
CA ALA A 308 12.59 19.74 -7.37
C ALA A 308 12.33 19.67 -8.88
N GLU A 309 11.15 20.08 -9.35
CA GLU A 309 10.81 20.18 -10.78
C GLU A 309 11.72 21.19 -11.48
N ALA A 310 11.94 22.38 -10.91
CA ALA A 310 12.88 23.37 -11.46
C ALA A 310 14.34 22.86 -11.47
N ALA A 311 14.77 22.15 -10.43
CA ALA A 311 16.10 21.54 -10.37
C ALA A 311 16.26 20.42 -11.40
N ARG A 312 15.23 19.59 -11.58
CA ARG A 312 15.17 18.54 -12.61
C ARG A 312 15.27 19.13 -14.00
N ASP A 313 14.51 20.18 -14.30
CA ASP A 313 14.50 20.81 -15.62
C ASP A 313 15.86 21.49 -15.92
N ALA A 314 16.49 22.11 -14.90
CA ALA A 314 17.86 22.61 -15.02
C ALA A 314 18.88 21.48 -15.26
N ALA A 315 18.73 20.34 -14.57
CA ALA A 315 19.59 19.17 -14.76
C ALA A 315 19.43 18.54 -16.14
N LEU A 316 18.20 18.43 -16.65
CA LEU A 316 17.88 17.97 -18.01
C LEU A 316 18.55 18.85 -19.06
N LYS A 317 18.40 20.18 -18.94
CA LYS A 317 19.05 21.13 -19.84
C LYS A 317 20.57 21.01 -19.81
N ASN A 318 21.16 20.89 -18.62
CA ASN A 318 22.60 20.69 -18.48
C ASN A 318 23.07 19.37 -19.11
N ALA A 319 22.28 18.31 -19.00
CA ALA A 319 22.55 17.01 -19.62
C ALA A 319 22.45 17.08 -21.16
N GLU A 320 21.45 17.79 -21.70
CA GLU A 320 21.32 18.05 -23.14
C GLU A 320 22.52 18.86 -23.68
N ASP A 321 22.91 19.93 -22.98
CA ASP A 321 24.07 20.75 -23.33
C ASP A 321 25.38 19.94 -23.24
N ALA A 322 25.48 19.02 -22.28
CA ALA A 322 26.61 18.10 -22.17
C ALA A 322 26.63 17.06 -23.30
N ALA A 323 25.46 16.51 -23.67
CA ALA A 323 25.32 15.58 -24.78
C ALA A 323 25.64 16.24 -26.13
N LYS A 324 25.24 17.50 -26.31
CA LYS A 324 25.61 18.30 -27.48
C LYS A 324 27.12 18.53 -27.55
N ARG A 325 27.74 18.94 -26.45
CA ARG A 325 29.21 19.08 -26.35
C ARG A 325 29.93 17.77 -26.64
N LEU A 326 29.39 16.63 -26.18
CA LEU A 326 29.94 15.31 -26.46
C LEU A 326 29.87 14.96 -27.96
N ARG A 327 28.74 15.25 -28.63
CA ARG A 327 28.61 15.08 -30.08
C ARG A 327 29.59 15.96 -30.86
N GLU A 328 29.69 17.23 -30.50
CA GLU A 328 30.67 18.15 -31.12
C GLU A 328 32.12 17.66 -30.91
N GLN A 329 32.43 17.10 -29.74
CA GLN A 329 33.72 16.45 -29.48
C GLN A 329 33.91 15.19 -30.33
N GLN A 330 32.90 14.35 -30.48
CA GLN A 330 32.93 13.15 -31.32
C GLN A 330 33.15 13.50 -32.80
N ASP A 331 32.46 14.50 -33.33
CA ASP A 331 32.62 14.97 -34.71
C ASP A 331 34.02 15.57 -34.94
N THR A 332 34.50 16.36 -33.98
CA THR A 332 35.86 16.90 -33.99
C THR A 332 36.89 15.78 -33.97
N GLN A 333 36.66 14.72 -33.19
CA GLN A 333 37.55 13.56 -33.11
C GLN A 333 37.47 12.65 -34.33
N ALA A 334 36.31 12.49 -34.98
CA ALA A 334 36.18 11.79 -36.26
C ALA A 334 36.97 12.53 -37.36
N THR A 335 36.90 13.86 -37.36
CA THR A 335 37.72 14.72 -38.21
C THR A 335 39.21 14.56 -37.88
N LEU A 336 39.57 14.53 -36.59
CA LEU A 336 40.94 14.32 -36.14
C LEU A 336 41.47 12.93 -36.54
N ARG A 337 40.67 11.87 -36.44
CA ARG A 337 41.01 10.52 -36.89
C ARG A 337 41.27 10.46 -38.39
N SER A 338 40.41 11.12 -39.17
CA SER A 338 40.58 11.21 -40.62
C SER A 338 41.89 11.94 -40.96
N ALA A 339 42.20 13.02 -40.24
CA ALA A 339 43.47 13.73 -40.37
C ALA A 339 44.68 12.87 -39.92
N ILE A 340 44.55 12.12 -38.82
CA ILE A 340 45.57 11.16 -38.35
C ILE A 340 45.81 10.07 -39.40
N GLY A 341 44.77 9.56 -40.06
CA GLY A 341 44.88 8.62 -41.17
C GLY A 341 45.73 9.17 -42.33
N LEU A 342 45.51 10.43 -42.71
CA LEU A 342 46.32 11.11 -43.73
C LEU A 342 47.79 11.28 -43.29
N VAL A 343 48.03 11.61 -42.02
CA VAL A 343 49.39 11.70 -41.46
C VAL A 343 50.06 10.32 -41.43
N ILE A 344 49.32 9.26 -41.11
CA ILE A 344 49.80 7.87 -41.18
C ILE A 344 50.23 7.52 -42.61
N ASP A 345 49.45 7.90 -43.62
CA ASP A 345 49.78 7.63 -45.02
C ASP A 345 51.03 8.41 -45.48
N GLN A 346 51.20 9.66 -45.05
CA GLN A 346 52.42 10.45 -45.29
C GLN A 346 53.65 9.88 -44.57
N LEU A 347 53.47 9.37 -43.34
CA LEU A 347 54.52 8.70 -42.56
C LEU A 347 54.95 7.37 -43.20
N LYS A 348 54.00 6.59 -43.74
CA LYS A 348 54.27 5.38 -44.52
C LYS A 348 55.04 5.69 -45.80
N GLY A 349 54.66 6.75 -46.51
CA GLY A 349 55.33 7.22 -47.73
C GLY A 349 56.71 7.83 -47.50
N GLY A 350 57.06 8.16 -46.26
CA GLY A 350 58.33 8.80 -45.90
C GLY A 350 58.35 10.32 -46.13
N ASP A 351 57.22 10.92 -46.47
CA ASP A 351 57.08 12.36 -46.75
C ASP A 351 57.20 13.22 -45.48
N VAL A 352 56.87 12.63 -44.32
CA VAL A 352 56.96 13.26 -42.99
C VAL A 352 57.72 12.33 -42.04
N SER A 353 58.49 12.90 -41.11
CA SER A 353 59.20 12.13 -40.07
C SER A 353 58.47 12.21 -38.73
N LEU A 354 58.42 11.08 -38.00
CA LEU A 354 57.75 10.94 -36.70
C LEU A 354 58.23 11.96 -35.65
N GLU A 355 59.49 12.41 -35.74
CA GLU A 355 60.08 13.38 -34.82
C GLU A 355 59.62 14.83 -35.06
N LYS A 356 59.01 15.12 -36.22
CA LYS A 356 58.48 16.45 -36.53
C LYS A 356 57.05 16.66 -36.03
N LEU A 357 56.42 15.61 -35.50
CA LEU A 357 55.08 15.69 -34.92
C LEU A 357 55.16 16.24 -33.50
N THR A 358 54.12 16.97 -33.08
CA THR A 358 53.95 17.35 -31.68
C THR A 358 53.78 16.10 -30.82
N PRO A 359 54.14 16.14 -29.51
CA PRO A 359 54.03 14.98 -28.63
C PRO A 359 52.62 14.35 -28.63
N ASP A 360 51.57 15.17 -28.59
CA ASP A 360 50.18 14.71 -28.56
C ASP A 360 49.78 14.04 -29.88
N LEU A 361 50.16 14.62 -31.02
CA LEU A 361 49.86 14.07 -32.34
C LEU A 361 50.66 12.80 -32.60
N LYS A 362 51.92 12.75 -32.15
CA LYS A 362 52.78 11.56 -32.20
C LYS A 362 52.14 10.40 -31.44
N GLN A 363 51.64 10.65 -30.23
CA GLN A 363 50.98 9.62 -29.42
C GLN A 363 49.69 9.12 -30.10
N ALA A 364 48.83 10.03 -30.58
CA ALA A 364 47.58 9.67 -31.24
C ALA A 364 47.80 8.84 -32.52
N VAL A 365 48.80 9.22 -33.33
CA VAL A 365 49.21 8.49 -34.52
C VAL A 365 49.73 7.09 -34.18
N LEU A 366 50.59 6.96 -33.16
CA LEU A 366 51.14 5.67 -32.76
C LEU A 366 50.07 4.71 -32.22
N VAL A 367 49.09 5.22 -31.48
CA VAL A 367 47.95 4.45 -30.95
C VAL A 367 47.07 3.91 -32.09
N GLU A 368 46.69 4.78 -33.02
CA GLU A 368 45.88 4.41 -34.19
C GLU A 368 46.62 3.38 -35.06
N LEU A 369 47.92 3.61 -35.32
CA LEU A 369 48.75 2.72 -36.12
C LEU A 369 48.96 1.36 -35.44
N ALA A 370 49.14 1.32 -34.11
CA ALA A 370 49.21 0.08 -33.34
C ALA A 370 47.90 -0.73 -33.44
N GLY A 371 46.75 -0.06 -33.42
CA GLY A 371 45.44 -0.67 -33.64
C GLY A 371 45.31 -1.34 -35.01
N ARG A 372 45.69 -0.64 -36.08
CA ARG A 372 45.64 -1.16 -37.47
C ARG A 372 46.60 -2.32 -37.72
N ILE A 373 47.72 -2.36 -36.99
CA ILE A 373 48.64 -3.50 -37.04
C ILE A 373 48.00 -4.71 -36.36
N LYS A 374 47.34 -4.52 -35.21
CA LYS A 374 46.63 -5.61 -34.51
C LYS A 374 45.45 -6.15 -35.29
N SER A 375 44.76 -5.30 -36.05
CA SER A 375 43.66 -5.71 -36.94
C SER A 375 44.11 -6.37 -38.24
N SER A 376 45.44 -6.52 -38.45
CA SER A 376 46.03 -7.01 -39.70
C SER A 376 45.72 -6.15 -40.94
N GLU A 377 45.28 -4.90 -40.76
CA GLU A 377 45.11 -3.95 -41.86
C GLU A 377 46.45 -3.45 -42.41
N ILE A 378 47.47 -3.36 -41.56
CA ILE A 378 48.81 -2.91 -41.91
C ILE A 378 49.85 -3.88 -41.35
N SER A 379 50.81 -4.30 -42.15
CA SER A 379 51.93 -5.10 -41.64
C SER A 379 52.97 -4.20 -40.97
N LEU A 380 53.34 -4.49 -39.71
CA LEU A 380 54.41 -3.77 -38.99
C LEU A 380 55.72 -3.69 -39.80
N ARG A 381 56.03 -4.73 -40.60
CA ARG A 381 57.24 -4.83 -41.44
C ARG A 381 57.26 -3.85 -42.62
N GLU A 382 56.11 -3.34 -43.04
CA GLU A 382 55.97 -2.39 -44.16
C GLU A 382 56.21 -0.93 -43.73
N LEU A 383 56.35 -0.68 -42.43
CA LEU A 383 56.56 0.65 -41.88
C LEU A 383 58.06 1.02 -41.83
N PRO A 384 58.43 2.31 -41.91
CA PRO A 384 59.81 2.76 -41.66
C PRO A 384 60.33 2.36 -40.27
N ALA A 385 61.62 2.03 -40.16
CA ALA A 385 62.24 1.56 -38.91
C ALA A 385 61.99 2.46 -37.66
N PRO A 386 62.00 3.80 -37.75
CA PRO A 386 61.69 4.66 -36.60
C PRO A 386 60.26 4.49 -36.07
N LEU A 387 59.30 4.17 -36.95
CA LEU A 387 57.91 3.87 -36.56
C LEU A 387 57.81 2.49 -35.94
N GLN A 388 58.52 1.49 -36.47
CA GLN A 388 58.55 0.15 -35.89
C GLN A 388 59.02 0.18 -34.43
N SER A 389 60.14 0.85 -34.16
CA SER A 389 60.69 0.98 -32.79
C SER A 389 59.77 1.79 -31.86
N ALA A 390 59.04 2.78 -32.37
CA ALA A 390 58.11 3.57 -31.56
C ALA A 390 56.80 2.82 -31.24
N LEU A 391 56.41 1.84 -32.06
CA LEU A 391 55.24 1.00 -31.86
C LEU A 391 55.51 -0.22 -30.98
N GLU A 392 56.77 -0.63 -30.86
CA GLU A 392 57.22 -1.79 -30.09
C GLU A 392 56.69 -1.81 -28.62
N PRO A 393 56.69 -0.69 -27.88
CA PRO A 393 56.13 -0.64 -26.52
C PRO A 393 54.61 -0.75 -26.46
N LEU A 394 53.90 -0.27 -27.49
CA LEU A 394 52.43 -0.24 -27.56
C LEU A 394 51.83 -1.55 -28.04
N LEU A 395 52.55 -2.24 -28.93
CA LEU A 395 52.12 -3.52 -29.47
C LEU A 395 52.28 -4.66 -28.46
N GLY A 396 53.27 -4.56 -27.54
CA GLY A 396 53.65 -5.67 -26.66
C GLY A 396 54.16 -6.86 -27.48
N LYS A 397 54.73 -7.89 -26.84
CA LYS A 397 55.02 -9.14 -27.57
C LYS A 397 53.72 -9.62 -28.20
N LEU A 398 53.74 -9.88 -29.51
CA LEU A 398 52.64 -10.27 -30.40
C LEU A 398 51.98 -11.63 -30.04
N THR A 399 51.93 -12.02 -28.76
CA THR A 399 51.49 -13.34 -28.28
C THR A 399 50.68 -13.31 -26.97
N ASP A 400 50.23 -12.14 -26.51
CA ASP A 400 49.59 -12.07 -25.19
C ASP A 400 48.08 -12.35 -25.28
N LYS A 401 47.70 -13.47 -24.66
CA LYS A 401 46.33 -13.92 -24.37
C LYS A 401 45.47 -12.77 -23.81
N LEU A 402 44.13 -12.89 -23.94
CA LEU A 402 43.16 -12.06 -23.21
C LEU A 402 43.71 -11.73 -21.80
N PRO A 403 43.75 -10.45 -21.38
CA PRO A 403 44.33 -10.08 -20.10
C PRO A 403 43.71 -10.91 -18.97
N ASN A 404 44.51 -11.23 -17.94
CA ASN A 404 44.13 -12.13 -16.83
C ASN A 404 42.93 -11.66 -15.96
N ILE A 405 42.26 -10.56 -16.31
CA ILE A 405 41.21 -9.93 -15.51
C ILE A 405 39.92 -9.90 -16.35
N LEU A 406 39.19 -11.01 -16.30
CA LEU A 406 37.84 -11.15 -16.86
C LEU A 406 36.86 -11.12 -15.70
N THR A 407 36.50 -9.91 -15.25
CA THR A 407 35.63 -9.74 -14.08
C THR A 407 34.21 -10.26 -14.30
N GLY A 408 33.78 -10.37 -15.56
CA GLY A 408 32.45 -10.81 -15.95
C GLY A 408 31.34 -9.90 -15.43
N TYR A 409 30.13 -10.42 -15.53
CA TYR A 409 28.94 -9.88 -14.91
C TYR A 409 28.91 -10.19 -13.41
N LYS A 410 28.64 -9.17 -12.59
CA LYS A 410 28.51 -9.22 -11.13
C LYS A 410 27.04 -9.22 -10.74
N VAL A 411 26.60 -10.30 -10.10
CA VAL A 411 25.20 -10.54 -9.70
C VAL A 411 24.69 -9.54 -8.65
N GLU A 412 25.52 -9.16 -7.69
CA GLU A 412 25.14 -8.25 -6.59
C GLU A 412 25.55 -6.78 -6.87
N PHE A 413 25.69 -6.39 -8.14
CA PHE A 413 26.28 -5.11 -8.55
C PHE A 413 25.47 -3.88 -8.12
N ILE A 414 24.14 -3.93 -8.22
CA ILE A 414 23.24 -2.81 -7.89
C ILE A 414 22.68 -2.90 -6.46
N GLN A 415 23.39 -3.57 -5.55
CA GLN A 415 22.95 -3.85 -4.17
C GLN A 415 21.69 -4.73 -4.05
N ALA A 416 21.21 -5.27 -5.17
CA ALA A 416 20.23 -6.34 -5.29
C ALA A 416 20.86 -7.52 -6.05
N ASN A 417 20.37 -8.74 -5.79
CA ASN A 417 20.83 -9.93 -6.49
C ASN A 417 20.07 -10.06 -7.81
N ILE A 418 20.73 -9.70 -8.90
CA ILE A 418 20.21 -9.81 -10.26
C ILE A 418 20.96 -10.93 -10.96
N ALA A 419 20.37 -12.13 -11.00
CA ALA A 419 20.95 -13.27 -11.69
C ALA A 419 21.00 -13.07 -13.21
N LEU A 420 21.79 -13.89 -13.90
CA LEU A 420 21.75 -13.96 -15.36
C LEU A 420 20.37 -14.48 -15.82
N PRO A 421 19.80 -13.95 -16.93
CA PRO A 421 18.55 -14.44 -17.49
C PRO A 421 18.61 -15.94 -17.79
N ARG A 422 17.60 -16.69 -17.36
CA ARG A 422 17.51 -18.12 -17.66
C ARG A 422 16.95 -18.32 -19.06
N LEU A 423 17.54 -19.29 -19.75
CA LEU A 423 17.10 -19.71 -21.07
C LEU A 423 15.94 -20.71 -20.93
N THR A 424 14.87 -20.55 -21.70
CA THR A 424 13.71 -21.45 -21.66
C THR A 424 13.47 -22.10 -23.02
N GLY A 425 12.77 -23.24 -23.03
CA GLY A 425 12.40 -23.95 -24.26
C GLY A 425 13.60 -24.36 -25.13
N ASP A 426 13.46 -24.21 -26.45
CA ASP A 426 14.47 -24.60 -27.43
C ASP A 426 15.77 -23.79 -27.29
N LEU A 427 15.69 -22.56 -26.76
CA LEU A 427 16.82 -21.66 -26.58
C LEU A 427 17.85 -22.22 -25.57
N ALA A 428 17.39 -22.93 -24.54
CA ALA A 428 18.26 -23.60 -23.58
C ALA A 428 19.11 -24.70 -24.25
N SER A 429 18.55 -25.37 -25.26
CA SER A 429 19.25 -26.40 -26.03
C SER A 429 20.19 -25.82 -27.08
N ASP A 430 20.04 -24.55 -27.46
CA ASP A 430 20.92 -23.87 -28.42
C ASP A 430 22.14 -23.23 -27.75
N ALA A 431 22.03 -22.80 -26.50
CA ALA A 431 23.10 -22.10 -25.81
C ALA A 431 24.38 -22.93 -25.63
N LEU A 432 25.51 -22.23 -25.59
CA LEU A 432 26.76 -22.78 -25.08
C LEU A 432 26.71 -22.85 -23.56
N ALA A 433 27.33 -23.89 -23.00
CA ALA A 433 27.14 -24.26 -21.60
C ALA A 433 27.65 -23.24 -20.56
N ARG A 434 28.46 -22.25 -20.95
CA ARG A 434 28.99 -21.23 -20.03
C ARG A 434 28.88 -19.83 -20.62
N PRO A 435 28.58 -18.82 -19.78
CA PRO A 435 28.82 -17.43 -20.13
C PRO A 435 30.30 -17.21 -20.48
N LEU A 436 30.52 -16.33 -21.45
CA LEU A 436 31.82 -15.88 -21.89
C LEU A 436 32.13 -14.54 -21.21
N ASP A 437 33.00 -14.57 -20.21
CA ASP A 437 33.31 -13.39 -19.41
C ASP A 437 34.32 -12.47 -20.10
N TYR A 438 34.09 -11.17 -19.95
CA TYR A 438 34.94 -10.04 -20.32
C TYR A 438 34.97 -9.02 -19.18
N ILE A 439 35.63 -7.88 -19.36
CA ILE A 439 35.67 -6.85 -18.32
C ILE A 439 34.30 -6.19 -18.14
N ASN A 440 33.72 -6.31 -16.95
CA ASN A 440 32.44 -5.71 -16.56
C ASN A 440 31.20 -6.20 -17.34
N TYR A 441 31.35 -7.27 -18.14
CA TYR A 441 30.22 -7.91 -18.82
C TYR A 441 30.47 -9.39 -19.13
N SER A 442 29.39 -10.13 -19.34
CA SER A 442 29.41 -11.52 -19.81
C SER A 442 28.48 -11.70 -21.01
N LEU A 443 28.79 -12.64 -21.89
CA LEU A 443 27.94 -13.03 -23.03
C LEU A 443 27.44 -14.46 -22.89
N VAL A 444 26.18 -14.72 -23.20
CA VAL A 444 25.67 -16.09 -23.35
C VAL A 444 25.51 -16.41 -24.83
N MET A 445 26.37 -17.28 -25.35
CA MET A 445 26.46 -17.62 -26.77
C MET A 445 25.40 -18.63 -27.21
N GLY A 446 24.81 -18.45 -28.38
CA GLY A 446 23.95 -19.41 -29.08
C GLY A 446 24.66 -20.09 -30.25
N ARG A 447 24.36 -21.36 -30.50
CA ARG A 447 25.02 -22.15 -31.56
C ARG A 447 24.41 -21.90 -32.94
N SER A 448 23.09 -21.85 -33.04
CA SER A 448 22.37 -21.85 -34.31
C SER A 448 22.69 -20.63 -35.17
N HIS A 449 22.79 -19.46 -34.55
CA HIS A 449 23.07 -18.20 -35.25
C HIS A 449 24.51 -17.72 -35.09
N ARG A 450 25.37 -18.51 -34.42
CA ARG A 450 26.76 -18.17 -34.11
C ARG A 450 26.91 -16.80 -33.41
N MET A 451 25.92 -16.38 -32.63
CA MET A 451 25.85 -15.06 -31.98
C MET A 451 25.47 -15.22 -30.51
N ALA A 452 25.76 -14.20 -29.70
CA ALA A 452 25.22 -14.16 -28.35
C ALA A 452 23.70 -14.03 -28.34
N ILE A 453 23.06 -14.86 -27.51
CA ILE A 453 21.64 -14.78 -27.16
C ILE A 453 21.41 -13.48 -26.39
N TYR A 454 22.32 -13.16 -25.46
CA TYR A 454 22.32 -11.89 -24.77
C TYR A 454 23.70 -11.53 -24.18
N SER A 455 23.90 -10.24 -23.91
CA SER A 455 24.94 -9.70 -23.02
C SER A 455 24.33 -9.34 -21.65
N ALA A 456 25.16 -9.40 -20.62
CA ALA A 456 24.88 -8.91 -19.27
C ALA A 456 26.00 -7.96 -18.86
N VAL A 457 25.70 -6.68 -18.71
CA VAL A 457 26.66 -5.58 -18.51
C VAL A 457 26.42 -4.92 -17.16
N ASN A 458 27.50 -4.64 -16.44
CA ASN A 458 27.46 -3.75 -15.28
C ASN A 458 28.03 -2.39 -15.67
N LEU A 459 27.25 -1.33 -15.50
CA LEU A 459 27.63 0.06 -15.73
C LEU A 459 27.75 0.80 -14.41
N ASP A 460 28.96 1.26 -14.07
CA ASP A 460 29.21 2.23 -12.99
C ASP A 460 29.40 3.63 -13.58
N ARG A 461 28.37 4.49 -13.50
CA ARG A 461 28.41 5.87 -13.96
C ARG A 461 29.38 6.74 -13.13
N SER A 462 29.62 6.40 -11.86
CA SER A 462 30.47 7.19 -10.97
C SER A 462 31.97 6.99 -11.25
N GLN A 463 32.33 5.83 -11.82
CA GLN A 463 33.71 5.47 -12.18
C GLN A 463 33.94 5.45 -13.70
N ARG A 464 32.94 5.85 -14.49
CA ARG A 464 33.00 5.81 -15.95
C ARG A 464 34.01 6.80 -16.49
N MET A 465 34.89 6.29 -17.36
CA MET A 465 35.84 7.09 -18.12
C MET A 465 35.28 7.38 -19.52
N PRO A 466 35.31 8.64 -19.99
CA PRO A 466 34.90 9.00 -21.35
C PRO A 466 35.99 8.59 -22.36
N LEU A 467 36.18 7.29 -22.54
CA LEU A 467 37.14 6.73 -23.49
C LEU A 467 36.46 6.50 -24.84
N GLN A 468 37.19 6.79 -25.91
CA GLN A 468 36.82 6.35 -27.25
C GLN A 468 37.64 5.12 -27.61
N VAL A 469 36.98 4.13 -28.21
CA VAL A 469 37.64 2.94 -28.72
C VAL A 469 38.49 3.33 -29.92
N THR A 470 39.79 3.53 -29.72
CA THR A 470 40.78 3.84 -30.77
C THR A 470 41.58 2.60 -31.11
N GLY A 471 41.68 2.26 -32.39
CA GLY A 471 42.53 1.20 -32.88
C GLY A 471 42.00 -0.21 -32.57
N GLY A 472 41.56 -0.93 -33.60
CA GLY A 472 41.13 -2.32 -33.49
C GLY A 472 40.11 -2.65 -34.57
N GLY A 473 40.42 -3.64 -35.39
CA GLY A 473 39.44 -4.35 -36.20
C GLY A 473 38.92 -5.51 -35.38
N LEU A 474 37.76 -6.03 -35.77
CA LEU A 474 37.11 -7.13 -35.07
C LEU A 474 38.05 -8.32 -34.93
N SER A 475 38.22 -8.78 -33.69
CA SER A 475 39.07 -9.92 -33.36
C SER A 475 38.22 -11.17 -33.08
N ILE A 476 38.76 -12.34 -33.43
CA ILE A 476 38.17 -13.63 -33.03
C ILE A 476 38.44 -13.89 -31.54
N ASP A 477 37.57 -14.64 -30.89
CA ASP A 477 37.84 -15.20 -29.56
C ASP A 477 38.21 -16.68 -29.69
N ASP A 478 39.46 -17.01 -29.40
CA ASP A 478 40.00 -18.37 -29.49
C ASP A 478 39.40 -19.35 -28.47
N ARG A 479 38.63 -18.86 -27.48
CA ARG A 479 37.84 -19.71 -26.55
C ARG A 479 36.67 -20.39 -27.26
N LEU A 480 36.25 -19.87 -28.42
CA LEU A 480 35.16 -20.39 -29.22
C LEU A 480 35.68 -20.96 -30.54
N LYS A 481 35.04 -22.02 -31.05
CA LYS A 481 35.34 -22.46 -32.42
C LYS A 481 34.88 -21.40 -33.43
N PRO A 482 35.46 -21.33 -34.64
CA PRO A 482 34.97 -20.44 -35.69
C PRO A 482 33.49 -20.63 -36.02
N SER A 483 32.98 -21.86 -35.89
CA SER A 483 31.55 -22.19 -36.08
C SER A 483 30.65 -21.84 -34.90
N GLU A 484 31.18 -21.25 -33.83
CA GLU A 484 30.47 -20.92 -32.59
C GLU A 484 30.49 -19.41 -32.30
N GLN A 485 31.00 -18.59 -33.25
CA GLN A 485 31.07 -17.13 -33.14
C GLN A 485 30.81 -16.45 -34.50
N PRO A 486 30.51 -15.13 -34.52
CA PRO A 486 30.22 -14.40 -35.75
C PRO A 486 31.37 -14.48 -36.75
N ASP A 487 31.03 -14.39 -38.04
CA ASP A 487 32.02 -14.39 -39.10
C ASP A 487 32.44 -12.95 -39.43
N GLY A 488 33.74 -12.67 -39.44
CA GLY A 488 34.24 -11.34 -39.82
C GLY A 488 33.82 -10.93 -41.25
N SER A 489 33.55 -11.91 -42.13
CA SER A 489 33.07 -11.63 -43.49
C SER A 489 31.67 -11.02 -43.56
N TRP A 490 30.89 -11.07 -42.47
CA TRP A 490 29.59 -10.40 -42.39
C TRP A 490 29.70 -8.88 -42.40
N TYR A 491 30.86 -8.34 -42.01
CA TYR A 491 31.12 -6.92 -41.81
C TYR A 491 32.21 -6.39 -42.76
N PRO A 492 31.96 -6.39 -44.09
CA PRO A 492 32.97 -5.94 -45.04
C PRO A 492 33.27 -4.44 -44.84
N ALA A 493 34.56 -4.09 -44.82
CA ALA A 493 34.99 -2.70 -44.79
C ALA A 493 34.56 -1.97 -46.08
N GLY A 494 33.98 -0.78 -45.94
CA GLY A 494 33.55 0.02 -47.07
C GLY A 494 32.71 1.23 -46.65
N PRO A 495 32.40 2.16 -47.58
CA PRO A 495 31.68 3.39 -47.27
C PRO A 495 30.20 3.16 -46.90
N ASN A 496 29.60 2.09 -47.42
CA ASN A 496 28.19 1.73 -47.18
C ASN A 496 28.07 0.23 -46.86
N PRO A 497 28.53 -0.22 -45.68
CA PRO A 497 28.39 -1.61 -45.30
C PRO A 497 26.91 -1.96 -45.16
N ARG A 498 26.50 -3.15 -45.63
CA ARG A 498 25.11 -3.62 -45.45
C ARG A 498 24.82 -3.91 -43.97
N TRP A 499 25.83 -4.40 -43.25
CA TRP A 499 25.75 -4.75 -41.83
C TRP A 499 26.86 -4.06 -41.06
N LEU A 500 26.50 -3.39 -39.98
CA LEU A 500 27.42 -2.92 -38.95
C LEU A 500 27.59 -3.99 -37.87
N PRO A 501 28.80 -4.13 -37.31
CA PRO A 501 29.06 -4.97 -36.15
C PRO A 501 28.61 -4.25 -34.88
N ALA A 502 27.29 -4.10 -34.69
CA ALA A 502 26.75 -3.44 -33.51
C ALA A 502 27.12 -4.24 -32.25
N GLN A 503 27.61 -3.54 -31.22
CA GLN A 503 28.05 -4.17 -29.98
C GLN A 503 26.85 -4.51 -29.07
N LEU A 504 26.85 -5.70 -28.48
CA LEU A 504 25.89 -6.08 -27.44
C LEU A 504 26.23 -5.44 -26.09
N ALA A 505 27.51 -5.42 -25.74
CA ALA A 505 28.08 -4.66 -24.63
C ALA A 505 28.84 -3.47 -25.22
N ASN A 506 28.25 -2.27 -25.12
CA ASN A 506 28.85 -1.07 -25.66
C ASN A 506 30.10 -0.70 -24.87
N ALA A 507 31.19 -0.36 -25.56
CA ALA A 507 32.44 0.06 -24.95
C ALA A 507 32.29 1.20 -23.92
N SER A 508 31.36 2.13 -24.17
CA SER A 508 31.04 3.22 -23.24
C SER A 508 30.46 2.72 -21.91
N ASP A 509 29.79 1.57 -21.88
CA ASP A 509 29.11 1.07 -20.68
C ASP A 509 30.08 0.30 -19.77
N ILE A 510 31.17 -0.22 -20.32
CA ILE A 510 32.14 -1.08 -19.63
C ILE A 510 33.44 -0.36 -19.22
N ALA A 511 33.65 0.88 -19.70
CA ALA A 511 34.87 1.67 -19.49
C ALA A 511 34.97 2.30 -18.09
N TRP A 512 35.00 1.47 -17.04
CA TRP A 512 35.11 1.90 -15.65
C TRP A 512 35.92 0.91 -14.80
N GLY A 513 36.47 1.39 -13.69
CA GLY A 513 37.31 0.63 -12.77
C GLY A 513 38.81 0.86 -12.98
N GLU A 514 39.62 0.28 -12.07
CA GLU A 514 41.07 0.53 -11.98
C GLU A 514 41.83 0.25 -13.30
N GLU A 515 41.34 -0.71 -14.10
CA GLU A 515 41.96 -1.07 -15.38
C GLU A 515 42.06 0.06 -16.40
N PHE A 516 41.18 1.06 -16.28
CA PHE A 516 41.08 2.20 -17.18
C PHE A 516 41.63 3.51 -16.56
N THR A 517 42.28 3.43 -15.39
CA THR A 517 42.87 4.60 -14.70
C THR A 517 44.28 4.98 -15.20
N SER A 518 44.85 4.20 -16.12
CA SER A 518 46.11 4.52 -16.80
C SER A 518 45.97 5.75 -17.72
N ASP A 519 47.03 6.10 -18.45
CA ASP A 519 46.90 7.13 -19.47
C ASP A 519 45.76 6.81 -20.48
N PRO A 520 45.03 7.82 -20.98
CA PRO A 520 43.83 7.60 -21.80
C PRO A 520 44.07 6.77 -23.06
N ALA A 521 45.26 6.85 -23.65
CA ALA A 521 45.61 6.12 -24.86
C ALA A 521 45.77 4.62 -24.60
N THR A 522 46.48 4.25 -23.54
CA THR A 522 46.61 2.85 -23.11
C THR A 522 45.24 2.29 -22.68
N ALA A 523 44.44 3.08 -21.97
CA ALA A 523 43.10 2.69 -21.54
C ALA A 523 42.16 2.44 -22.74
N ALA A 524 42.22 3.29 -23.77
CA ALA A 524 41.45 3.13 -25.00
C ALA A 524 41.84 1.86 -25.78
N LEU A 525 43.13 1.56 -25.90
CA LEU A 525 43.62 0.32 -26.53
C LEU A 525 43.26 -0.94 -25.72
N LYS A 526 43.20 -0.84 -24.38
CA LYS A 526 42.68 -1.90 -23.53
C LYS A 526 41.19 -2.11 -23.77
N LEU A 527 40.41 -1.03 -23.81
CA LEU A 527 38.97 -1.08 -24.03
C LEU A 527 38.62 -1.74 -25.37
N ALA A 528 39.33 -1.38 -26.45
CA ALA A 528 39.16 -2.01 -27.77
C ALA A 528 39.29 -3.53 -27.72
N ARG A 529 40.25 -4.08 -26.94
CA ARG A 529 40.44 -5.53 -26.81
C ARG A 529 39.27 -6.26 -26.15
N TYR A 530 38.49 -5.56 -25.33
CA TYR A 530 37.34 -6.15 -24.68
C TYR A 530 36.04 -5.89 -25.44
N ALA A 531 35.93 -4.79 -26.18
CA ALA A 531 34.70 -4.41 -26.88
C ALA A 531 34.66 -4.93 -28.33
N ASP A 532 35.78 -4.93 -29.06
CA ASP A 532 35.87 -5.25 -30.50
C ASP A 532 36.21 -6.73 -30.76
N VAL A 533 35.44 -7.60 -30.12
CA VAL A 533 35.53 -9.06 -30.27
C VAL A 533 34.29 -9.55 -31.01
N LEU A 534 34.44 -10.45 -31.98
CA LEU A 534 33.34 -10.98 -32.79
C LEU A 534 32.18 -11.52 -31.94
N PRO A 535 32.38 -12.25 -30.82
CA PRO A 535 31.28 -12.71 -29.98
C PRO A 535 30.37 -11.60 -29.44
N ASN A 536 30.89 -10.38 -29.28
CA ASN A 536 30.15 -9.21 -28.79
C ASN A 536 29.38 -8.47 -29.91
N THR A 537 29.32 -9.02 -31.12
CA THR A 537 28.70 -8.35 -32.28
C THR A 537 27.35 -8.96 -32.68
N MET A 538 26.47 -8.10 -33.18
CA MET A 538 25.23 -8.46 -33.87
C MET A 538 25.06 -7.61 -35.14
N PRO A 539 24.60 -8.19 -36.27
CA PRO A 539 24.50 -7.47 -37.53
C PRO A 539 23.29 -6.54 -37.54
N GLN A 540 23.53 -5.24 -37.66
CA GLN A 540 22.47 -4.23 -37.79
C GLN A 540 22.63 -3.44 -39.09
N SER A 541 21.54 -3.00 -39.71
CA SER A 541 21.64 -2.06 -40.83
C SER A 541 22.12 -0.69 -40.32
N PRO A 542 22.93 0.07 -41.09
CA PRO A 542 23.37 1.40 -40.66
C PRO A 542 22.23 2.33 -40.27
N ALA A 543 21.15 2.37 -41.07
CA ALA A 543 19.99 3.21 -40.80
C ALA A 543 19.31 2.85 -39.47
N PHE A 544 19.12 1.55 -39.19
CA PHE A 544 18.56 1.11 -37.92
C PHE A 544 19.46 1.48 -36.73
N TYR A 545 20.78 1.26 -36.87
CA TYR A 545 21.72 1.55 -35.80
C TYR A 545 21.71 3.04 -35.44
N ASP A 546 21.79 3.92 -36.44
CA ASP A 546 21.88 5.37 -36.25
C ASP A 546 20.56 5.97 -35.72
N ASP A 547 19.42 5.56 -36.29
CA ASP A 547 18.12 6.17 -35.97
C ASP A 547 17.44 5.56 -34.74
N MET A 548 17.71 4.28 -34.42
CA MET A 548 17.03 3.53 -33.36
C MET A 548 17.98 3.06 -32.25
N TRP A 549 19.01 2.30 -32.60
CA TRP A 549 19.81 1.59 -31.60
C TRP A 549 20.71 2.51 -30.78
N ALA A 550 21.56 3.30 -31.43
CA ALA A 550 22.48 4.22 -30.74
C ALA A 550 21.74 5.24 -29.84
N PRO A 551 20.59 5.81 -30.25
CA PRO A 551 19.72 6.58 -29.35
C PRO A 551 19.23 5.81 -28.12
N LEU A 552 18.77 4.56 -28.28
CA LEU A 552 18.37 3.70 -27.14
C LEU A 552 19.56 3.43 -26.20
N GLU A 553 20.74 3.12 -26.73
CA GLU A 553 21.93 2.89 -25.90
C GLU A 553 22.30 4.13 -25.09
N ASN A 554 22.21 5.31 -25.71
CA ASN A 554 22.43 6.56 -25.01
C ASN A 554 21.33 6.85 -23.97
N TRP A 555 20.08 6.54 -24.28
CA TRP A 555 18.97 6.68 -23.34
C TRP A 555 19.15 5.78 -22.11
N VAL A 556 19.44 4.49 -22.28
CA VAL A 556 19.69 3.57 -21.15
C VAL A 556 20.89 4.04 -20.32
N ARG A 557 21.96 4.47 -20.97
CA ARG A 557 23.16 4.93 -20.28
C ARG A 557 22.94 6.22 -19.47
N THR A 558 22.10 7.14 -19.93
CA THR A 558 22.02 8.51 -19.37
C THR A 558 20.68 8.88 -18.74
N GLN A 559 19.56 8.32 -19.21
CA GLN A 559 18.20 8.69 -18.83
C GLN A 559 17.50 7.62 -17.98
N HIS A 560 17.86 6.34 -18.10
CA HIS A 560 17.34 5.31 -17.20
C HIS A 560 17.77 5.64 -15.76
N ASN A 561 16.80 5.96 -14.90
CA ASN A 561 17.01 6.34 -13.50
C ASN A 561 18.25 7.24 -13.29
N PRO A 562 18.19 8.54 -13.64
CA PRO A 562 19.38 9.41 -13.69
C PRO A 562 20.10 9.57 -12.35
N LEU A 563 19.45 9.25 -11.23
CA LEU A 563 20.02 9.33 -9.89
C LEU A 563 20.80 8.06 -9.48
N ALA A 564 20.62 6.95 -10.19
CA ALA A 564 21.37 5.73 -9.92
C ALA A 564 22.77 5.79 -10.54
N ASN A 565 23.79 5.54 -9.72
CA ASN A 565 25.17 5.42 -10.19
C ASN A 565 25.46 4.06 -10.84
N GLN A 566 24.78 3.01 -10.41
CA GLN A 566 25.01 1.64 -10.88
C GLN A 566 23.78 1.14 -11.63
N VAL A 567 24.02 0.57 -12.82
CA VAL A 567 22.98 0.01 -13.69
C VAL A 567 23.44 -1.35 -14.19
N THR A 568 22.56 -2.35 -14.11
CA THR A 568 22.70 -3.61 -14.82
C THR A 568 21.93 -3.53 -16.14
N ILE A 569 22.55 -3.92 -17.24
CA ILE A 569 21.96 -3.86 -18.59
C ILE A 569 22.03 -5.26 -19.21
N PHE A 570 20.89 -5.77 -19.67
CA PHE A 570 20.84 -6.94 -20.54
C PHE A 570 20.45 -6.54 -21.95
N SER A 571 21.04 -7.16 -22.97
CA SER A 571 20.75 -6.82 -24.37
C SER A 571 20.91 -8.03 -25.27
N GLY A 572 20.08 -8.17 -26.30
CA GLY A 572 20.23 -9.28 -27.23
C GLY A 572 19.45 -9.11 -28.54
N PRO A 573 19.74 -9.96 -29.54
CA PRO A 573 18.92 -10.13 -30.73
C PRO A 573 17.73 -11.07 -30.46
N VAL A 574 16.73 -11.04 -31.33
CA VAL A 574 15.66 -12.04 -31.39
C VAL A 574 15.56 -12.61 -32.80
N PHE A 575 15.47 -13.95 -32.89
CA PHE A 575 15.31 -14.71 -34.13
C PHE A 575 13.96 -15.42 -34.13
N ARG A 576 13.34 -15.56 -35.31
CA ARG A 576 12.18 -16.43 -35.51
C ARG A 576 12.67 -17.84 -35.86
N PRO A 577 11.93 -18.89 -35.48
CA PRO A 577 12.29 -20.27 -35.81
C PRO A 577 12.47 -20.57 -37.31
N ALA A 578 11.91 -19.74 -38.20
CA ALA A 578 11.97 -19.91 -39.65
C ALA A 578 12.91 -18.91 -40.35
N ASP A 579 13.67 -18.09 -39.60
CA ASP A 579 14.51 -17.07 -40.19
C ASP A 579 15.64 -17.72 -41.00
N GLN A 580 15.67 -17.39 -42.29
CA GLN A 580 16.78 -17.76 -43.16
C GLN A 580 17.82 -16.63 -43.18
N PRO A 581 19.12 -16.95 -43.34
CA PRO A 581 20.14 -15.93 -43.50
C PRO A 581 19.83 -15.00 -44.68
N VAL A 582 19.97 -13.70 -44.47
CA VAL A 582 19.89 -12.69 -45.52
C VAL A 582 21.32 -12.47 -46.03
N ASP A 583 21.57 -12.85 -47.29
CA ASP A 583 22.91 -12.86 -47.92
C ASP A 583 23.96 -13.66 -47.14
N GLY A 584 23.56 -14.76 -46.52
CA GLY A 584 24.45 -15.60 -45.72
C GLY A 584 24.76 -15.04 -44.31
N VAL A 585 24.17 -13.91 -43.92
CA VAL A 585 24.24 -13.35 -42.57
C VAL A 585 22.96 -13.69 -41.81
N PRO A 586 23.02 -14.30 -40.62
CA PRO A 586 21.83 -14.51 -39.80
C PRO A 586 21.34 -13.15 -39.28
N ALA A 587 20.25 -12.64 -39.85
CA ALA A 587 19.73 -11.31 -39.54
C ALA A 587 18.64 -11.41 -38.45
N PRO A 588 18.81 -10.79 -37.27
CA PRO A 588 17.77 -10.71 -36.26
C PRO A 588 16.54 -9.94 -36.76
N TYR A 589 15.34 -10.37 -36.36
CA TYR A 589 14.10 -9.63 -36.70
C TYR A 589 13.78 -8.51 -35.71
N ALA A 590 14.36 -8.55 -34.51
CA ALA A 590 14.23 -7.54 -33.49
C ALA A 590 15.45 -7.53 -32.57
N TYR A 591 15.62 -6.44 -31.85
CA TYR A 591 16.64 -6.24 -30.84
C TYR A 591 15.99 -5.78 -29.55
N TRP A 592 16.55 -6.17 -28.42
CA TRP A 592 16.01 -5.81 -27.11
C TRP A 592 17.09 -5.35 -26.15
N LYS A 593 16.68 -4.51 -25.19
CA LYS A 593 17.52 -4.05 -24.08
C LYS A 593 16.67 -3.89 -22.81
N LEU A 594 17.16 -4.39 -21.69
CA LEU A 594 16.58 -4.28 -20.36
C LEU A 594 17.58 -3.54 -19.47
N ALA A 595 17.15 -2.49 -18.78
CA ALA A 595 17.96 -1.77 -17.81
C ALA A 595 17.35 -1.90 -16.41
N VAL A 596 18.19 -2.22 -15.42
CA VAL A 596 17.82 -2.39 -14.02
C VAL A 596 18.77 -1.57 -13.16
N SER A 597 18.22 -0.73 -12.30
CA SER A 597 18.99 0.08 -11.36
C SER A 597 18.33 0.15 -9.99
N SER A 598 19.08 0.62 -9.01
CA SER A 598 18.65 0.79 -7.63
C SER A 598 19.09 2.19 -7.18
N VAL A 599 18.22 2.92 -6.49
CA VAL A 599 18.58 4.23 -5.89
C VAL A 599 19.01 4.01 -4.43
N PRO A 600 20.21 4.42 -4.00
CA PRO A 600 20.53 4.45 -2.59
C PRO A 600 19.64 5.44 -1.83
N ALA A 601 19.14 5.03 -0.66
CA ALA A 601 18.37 5.82 0.27
C ALA A 601 19.07 7.14 0.68
N ALA A 602 18.85 8.27 0.00
CA ALA A 602 19.24 9.58 0.54
C ALA A 602 18.47 10.74 -0.08
N GLU A 603 17.51 11.30 0.65
CA GLU A 603 17.60 12.67 1.22
C GLU A 603 16.48 12.89 2.26
N LYS A 604 16.84 13.46 3.43
CA LYS A 604 16.04 13.80 4.63
C LYS A 604 15.77 12.75 5.71
N GLY A 605 16.78 12.00 6.15
CA GLY A 605 16.76 11.37 7.50
C GLY A 605 15.72 10.27 7.76
N GLU A 606 14.86 9.95 6.79
CA GLU A 606 14.09 8.71 6.72
C GLU A 606 14.85 7.74 5.83
N VAL A 607 15.20 6.56 6.36
CA VAL A 607 15.73 5.45 5.57
C VAL A 607 14.60 4.96 4.67
N LYS A 608 14.55 5.42 3.40
CA LYS A 608 13.66 4.86 2.38
C LYS A 608 14.40 3.81 1.58
N GLU A 609 13.84 2.61 1.47
CA GLU A 609 14.46 1.49 0.76
C GLU A 609 14.89 1.83 -0.69
N PRO A 610 15.90 1.13 -1.22
CA PRO A 610 16.22 1.21 -2.64
C PRO A 610 15.03 0.76 -3.49
N GLU A 611 14.46 1.69 -4.26
CA GLU A 611 13.47 1.38 -5.27
C GLU A 611 14.20 0.88 -6.53
N LEU A 612 13.96 -0.38 -6.89
CA LEU A 612 14.42 -0.91 -8.17
C LEU A 612 13.64 -0.21 -9.29
N VAL A 613 14.36 0.27 -10.30
CA VAL A 613 13.78 0.86 -11.50
C VAL A 613 14.14 -0.01 -12.68
N ILE A 614 13.12 -0.40 -13.44
CA ILE A 614 13.25 -1.26 -14.62
C ILE A 614 12.64 -0.55 -15.82
N ASP A 615 13.36 -0.62 -16.95
CA ASP A 615 12.83 -0.26 -18.25
C ASP A 615 13.26 -1.33 -19.29
N ALA A 616 12.28 -1.87 -20.02
CA ALA A 616 12.45 -2.93 -21.00
C ALA A 616 12.05 -2.42 -22.40
N TYR A 617 12.87 -2.72 -23.42
CA TYR A 617 12.68 -2.27 -24.79
C TYR A 617 12.82 -3.42 -25.79
N LEU A 618 11.98 -3.41 -26.82
CA LEU A 618 12.09 -4.29 -27.99
C LEU A 618 11.80 -3.48 -29.24
N ILE A 619 12.78 -3.41 -30.14
CA ILE A 619 12.71 -2.66 -31.39
C ILE A 619 12.78 -3.65 -32.57
N PRO A 620 11.75 -3.71 -33.43
CA PRO A 620 11.81 -4.45 -34.69
C PRO A 620 12.96 -3.98 -35.57
N ALA A 621 13.66 -4.89 -36.23
CA ALA A 621 14.84 -4.58 -37.06
C ALA A 621 14.53 -3.72 -38.29
N ASP A 622 13.26 -3.66 -38.70
CA ASP A 622 12.73 -2.83 -39.79
C ASP A 622 12.12 -1.51 -39.30
N ALA A 623 12.27 -1.17 -38.01
CA ALA A 623 11.80 0.10 -37.47
C ALA A 623 12.52 1.30 -38.12
N THR A 624 11.77 2.33 -38.47
CA THR A 624 12.27 3.54 -39.16
C THR A 624 11.80 4.82 -38.47
N GLY A 625 12.55 5.91 -38.66
CA GLY A 625 12.21 7.23 -38.12
C GLY A 625 12.89 7.52 -36.77
N ALA A 626 12.58 8.65 -36.16
CA ALA A 626 13.24 9.07 -34.93
C ALA A 626 12.85 8.17 -33.73
N PHE A 627 13.85 7.66 -33.01
CA PHE A 627 13.64 6.91 -31.78
C PHE A 627 12.86 7.71 -30.73
N LYS A 628 11.85 7.07 -30.15
CA LYS A 628 11.09 7.54 -29.00
C LYS A 628 10.90 6.38 -28.02
N PRO A 629 11.44 6.45 -26.79
CA PRO A 629 11.39 5.34 -25.83
C PRO A 629 9.98 4.78 -25.63
N GLU A 630 8.99 5.65 -25.52
CA GLU A 630 7.59 5.28 -25.27
C GLU A 630 6.95 4.39 -26.34
N ASN A 631 7.49 4.39 -27.57
CA ASN A 631 6.97 3.58 -28.67
C ASN A 631 7.45 2.12 -28.64
N TYR A 632 8.55 1.86 -27.93
CA TYR A 632 9.24 0.57 -27.95
C TYR A 632 9.39 -0.05 -26.56
N GLN A 633 8.91 0.65 -25.52
CA GLN A 633 8.86 0.14 -24.16
C GLN A 633 7.76 -0.91 -24.04
N LEU A 634 8.05 -1.99 -23.31
CA LEU A 634 7.12 -3.08 -23.04
C LEU A 634 7.29 -3.57 -21.60
N SER A 635 6.37 -4.42 -21.14
CA SER A 635 6.56 -5.12 -19.86
C SER A 635 7.64 -6.19 -19.97
N VAL A 636 8.28 -6.52 -18.85
CA VAL A 636 9.23 -7.64 -18.75
C VAL A 636 8.56 -8.94 -19.18
N ALA A 637 7.30 -9.17 -18.81
CA ALA A 637 6.56 -10.37 -19.20
C ALA A 637 6.39 -10.51 -20.73
N GLU A 638 6.11 -9.40 -21.43
CA GLU A 638 6.06 -9.41 -22.89
C GLU A 638 7.45 -9.64 -23.50
N LEU A 639 8.50 -9.11 -22.87
CA LEU A 639 9.88 -9.32 -23.31
C LEU A 639 10.32 -10.78 -23.13
N GLU A 640 10.00 -11.41 -22.00
CA GLU A 640 10.25 -12.84 -21.74
C GLU A 640 9.60 -13.72 -22.79
N LYS A 641 8.33 -13.43 -23.11
CA LYS A 641 7.60 -14.14 -24.16
C LYS A 641 8.25 -13.96 -25.53
N ALA A 642 8.72 -12.77 -25.85
CA ALA A 642 9.36 -12.48 -27.13
C ALA A 642 10.75 -13.13 -27.25
N THR A 643 11.49 -13.24 -26.14
CA THR A 643 12.89 -13.67 -26.13
C THR A 643 13.09 -15.14 -25.71
N SER A 644 12.06 -15.79 -25.15
CA SER A 644 12.19 -17.09 -24.47
C SER A 644 13.23 -17.06 -23.34
N LEU A 645 13.40 -15.89 -22.71
CA LEU A 645 14.22 -15.72 -21.51
C LEU A 645 13.31 -15.58 -20.30
N ASN A 646 13.87 -15.86 -19.12
CA ASN A 646 13.29 -15.52 -17.84
C ASN A 646 14.28 -14.64 -17.08
N PHE A 647 13.92 -13.39 -16.80
CA PHE A 647 14.77 -12.41 -16.11
C PHE A 647 14.74 -12.55 -14.59
N GLY A 648 13.84 -13.40 -14.08
CA GLY A 648 13.75 -13.77 -12.68
C GLY A 648 12.77 -12.91 -11.92
N THR A 649 12.24 -13.51 -10.85
CA THR A 649 11.07 -13.01 -10.13
C THR A 649 11.23 -11.60 -9.56
N LEU A 650 12.44 -11.17 -9.21
CA LEU A 650 12.68 -9.82 -8.67
C LEU A 650 12.48 -8.72 -9.73
N ILE A 651 12.94 -8.98 -10.95
CA ILE A 651 12.76 -8.08 -12.10
C ILE A 651 11.29 -8.10 -12.53
N GLU A 652 10.71 -9.29 -12.70
CA GLU A 652 9.30 -9.47 -13.05
C GLU A 652 8.39 -8.75 -12.06
N TRP A 653 8.64 -8.93 -10.76
CA TRP A 653 7.86 -8.29 -9.69
C TRP A 653 7.95 -6.77 -9.77
N THR A 654 9.16 -6.21 -9.76
CA THR A 654 9.35 -4.75 -9.75
C THR A 654 8.71 -4.10 -10.98
N ASP A 655 8.85 -4.72 -12.16
CA ASP A 655 8.22 -4.20 -13.37
C ASP A 655 6.70 -4.34 -13.31
N SER A 656 6.16 -5.46 -12.81
CA SER A 656 4.71 -5.68 -12.72
C SER A 656 3.96 -4.63 -11.87
N VAL A 657 4.63 -4.04 -10.87
CA VAL A 657 4.08 -2.94 -10.05
C VAL A 657 3.95 -1.64 -10.85
N LYS A 658 4.91 -1.35 -11.73
CA LYS A 658 4.98 -0.09 -12.52
C LYS A 658 4.28 -0.23 -13.88
N ASN A 659 4.44 -1.38 -14.51
CA ASN A 659 3.98 -1.78 -15.82
C ASN A 659 3.30 -3.15 -15.72
N PRO A 660 2.07 -3.24 -15.17
CA PRO A 660 1.31 -4.49 -15.08
C PRO A 660 1.04 -5.20 -16.43
N GLY A 661 1.49 -4.63 -17.55
CA GLY A 661 1.03 -4.96 -18.89
C GLY A 661 -0.47 -4.64 -19.06
N PRO A 662 -1.05 -4.90 -20.24
CA PRO A 662 -2.49 -4.75 -20.46
C PRO A 662 -3.37 -5.72 -19.62
N ASN A 663 -2.77 -6.62 -18.83
CA ASN A 663 -3.43 -7.69 -18.07
C ASN A 663 -2.97 -7.82 -16.60
N GLY A 664 -2.56 -6.73 -15.94
CA GLY A 664 -2.09 -6.76 -14.53
C GLY A 664 -2.95 -7.64 -13.63
N THR A 665 -2.33 -8.60 -12.97
CA THR A 665 -3.05 -9.57 -12.13
C THR A 665 -3.20 -9.04 -10.70
N VAL A 666 -4.16 -9.63 -9.95
CA VAL A 666 -4.30 -9.38 -8.51
C VAL A 666 -3.01 -9.71 -7.75
N ALA A 667 -2.21 -10.67 -8.25
CA ALA A 667 -0.92 -11.00 -7.65
C ALA A 667 0.13 -9.91 -7.83
N ASP A 668 0.15 -9.23 -8.98
CA ASP A 668 1.08 -8.12 -9.24
C ASP A 668 0.81 -6.94 -8.30
N GLU A 669 -0.47 -6.56 -8.15
CA GLU A 669 -0.89 -5.50 -7.23
C GLU A 669 -0.56 -5.86 -5.78
N LEU A 670 -0.87 -7.10 -5.36
CA LEU A 670 -0.67 -7.52 -3.99
C LEU A 670 0.82 -7.69 -3.66
N ALA A 671 1.62 -8.20 -4.60
CA ALA A 671 3.06 -8.30 -4.44
C ALA A 671 3.70 -6.91 -4.27
N GLY A 672 3.24 -5.89 -4.99
CA GLY A 672 3.71 -4.50 -4.80
C GLY A 672 3.36 -3.93 -3.43
N ARG A 673 2.24 -4.36 -2.86
CA ARG A 673 1.77 -3.96 -1.52
C ARG A 673 2.48 -4.69 -0.38
N VAL A 674 3.27 -5.75 -0.63
CA VAL A 674 4.04 -6.46 0.42
C VAL A 674 4.96 -5.51 1.19
N LYS A 675 5.50 -4.46 0.55
CA LYS A 675 6.31 -3.43 1.23
C LYS A 675 5.56 -2.69 2.35
N LEU A 676 4.23 -2.70 2.31
CA LEU A 676 3.39 -2.10 3.35
C LEU A 676 3.31 -2.94 4.62
N LEU A 677 3.88 -4.17 4.64
CA LEU A 677 3.87 -5.06 5.81
C LEU A 677 4.48 -4.42 7.06
N ASP A 678 5.38 -3.45 6.91
CA ASP A 678 5.95 -2.74 8.06
C ASP A 678 4.90 -1.96 8.86
N LYS A 679 3.87 -1.45 8.20
CA LYS A 679 2.76 -0.70 8.81
C LYS A 679 1.40 -1.39 8.63
N ALA A 680 1.41 -2.64 8.19
CA ALA A 680 0.20 -3.34 7.81
C ALA A 680 -0.65 -3.68 9.03
N ASN A 681 -1.97 -3.70 8.77
CA ASN A 681 -2.95 -4.28 9.66
C ASN A 681 -3.28 -5.72 9.22
N ASP A 682 -4.06 -6.42 10.03
CA ASP A 682 -4.51 -7.80 9.77
C ASP A 682 -5.20 -7.97 8.40
N ALA A 683 -5.70 -6.90 7.80
CA ALA A 683 -6.37 -6.95 6.50
C ALA A 683 -5.42 -7.31 5.35
N LEU A 684 -4.21 -6.72 5.28
CA LEU A 684 -3.24 -7.06 4.22
C LEU A 684 -2.73 -8.50 4.37
N LEU A 685 -2.46 -8.93 5.60
CA LEU A 685 -2.07 -10.31 5.89
C LEU A 685 -3.19 -11.31 5.51
N GLY A 686 -4.44 -10.96 5.78
CA GLY A 686 -5.60 -11.76 5.36
C GLY A 686 -5.74 -11.84 3.85
N GLU A 687 -5.49 -10.74 3.12
CA GLU A 687 -5.53 -10.69 1.66
C GLU A 687 -4.40 -11.52 1.03
N LEU A 688 -3.16 -11.39 1.55
CA LEU A 688 -2.02 -12.24 1.17
C LEU A 688 -2.33 -13.72 1.36
N THR A 689 -2.88 -14.08 2.52
CA THR A 689 -3.27 -15.46 2.83
C THR A 689 -4.33 -15.97 1.87
N ALA A 690 -5.36 -15.16 1.57
CA ALA A 690 -6.44 -15.53 0.67
C ALA A 690 -5.94 -15.76 -0.77
N VAL A 691 -5.08 -14.87 -1.28
CA VAL A 691 -4.57 -14.98 -2.65
C VAL A 691 -3.54 -16.11 -2.78
N LEU A 692 -2.64 -16.28 -1.82
CA LEU A 692 -1.69 -17.40 -1.80
C LEU A 692 -2.43 -18.76 -1.70
N GLY A 693 -3.54 -18.82 -0.96
CA GLY A 693 -4.38 -20.01 -0.83
C GLY A 693 -5.32 -20.28 -2.02
N ASN A 694 -5.45 -19.34 -2.97
CA ASN A 694 -6.37 -19.47 -4.10
C ASN A 694 -5.84 -20.46 -5.14
N GLN A 695 -6.42 -21.67 -5.19
CA GLN A 695 -6.01 -22.71 -6.15
C GLN A 695 -6.38 -22.39 -7.61
N ASP A 696 -7.33 -21.47 -7.84
CA ASP A 696 -7.72 -21.04 -9.19
C ASP A 696 -6.68 -20.07 -9.79
N LEU A 697 -5.84 -19.46 -8.94
CA LEU A 697 -4.77 -18.58 -9.40
C LEU A 697 -3.51 -19.41 -9.74
N PRO A 698 -2.95 -19.30 -10.96
CA PRO A 698 -1.81 -20.10 -11.38
C PRO A 698 -0.61 -19.98 -10.42
N VAL A 699 0.14 -21.07 -10.26
CA VAL A 699 1.35 -21.11 -9.43
C VAL A 699 2.35 -19.99 -9.77
N PRO A 700 2.62 -19.68 -11.06
CA PRO A 700 3.52 -18.57 -11.40
C PRO A 700 3.03 -17.22 -10.83
N GLU A 701 1.73 -16.95 -10.84
CA GLU A 701 1.15 -15.71 -10.31
C GLU A 701 1.28 -15.65 -8.78
N ARG A 702 0.90 -16.73 -8.08
CA ARG A 702 1.05 -16.80 -6.62
C ARG A 702 2.51 -16.72 -6.17
N ARG A 703 3.45 -17.24 -6.97
CA ARG A 703 4.89 -17.21 -6.70
C ARG A 703 5.48 -15.80 -6.71
N LYS A 704 4.92 -14.86 -7.48
CA LYS A 704 5.36 -13.44 -7.45
C LYS A 704 5.25 -12.85 -6.05
N ILE A 705 4.14 -13.14 -5.34
CA ILE A 705 3.92 -12.71 -3.96
C ILE A 705 4.95 -13.36 -3.02
N VAL A 706 5.23 -14.67 -3.19
CA VAL A 706 6.23 -15.37 -2.38
C VAL A 706 7.63 -14.79 -2.59
N ALA A 707 8.01 -14.48 -3.84
CA ALA A 707 9.29 -13.86 -4.13
C ALA A 707 9.44 -12.47 -3.47
N ALA A 708 8.38 -11.65 -3.50
CA ALA A 708 8.36 -10.36 -2.81
C ALA A 708 8.50 -10.52 -1.28
N LEU A 709 7.85 -11.53 -0.68
CA LEU A 709 8.02 -11.85 0.74
C LEU A 709 9.45 -12.31 1.08
N VAL A 710 10.07 -13.10 0.20
CA VAL A 710 11.45 -13.57 0.38
C VAL A 710 12.45 -12.42 0.32
N GLU A 711 12.25 -11.46 -0.59
CA GLU A 711 13.09 -10.26 -0.67
C GLU A 711 12.97 -9.42 0.60
N MET A 712 11.74 -9.19 1.08
CA MET A 712 11.46 -8.48 2.33
C MET A 712 12.08 -9.17 3.55
N ALA A 713 12.17 -10.49 3.54
CA ALA A 713 12.86 -11.25 4.59
C ALA A 713 14.39 -11.18 4.49
N GLY A 714 14.95 -10.53 3.47
CA GLY A 714 16.39 -10.30 3.36
C GLY A 714 16.91 -9.43 4.50
N LEU A 715 18.14 -9.72 4.95
CA LEU A 715 18.78 -9.08 6.10
C LEU A 715 18.72 -7.55 6.06
N ARG A 716 18.96 -6.94 4.88
CA ARG A 716 18.93 -5.48 4.70
C ARG A 716 17.54 -4.90 4.91
N SER A 717 16.50 -5.51 4.32
CA SER A 717 15.12 -5.02 4.43
C SER A 717 14.63 -5.16 5.88
N MET A 718 14.86 -6.31 6.51
CA MET A 718 14.52 -6.56 7.91
C MET A 718 15.21 -5.61 8.91
N THR A 719 16.42 -5.11 8.60
CA THR A 719 17.12 -4.15 9.47
C THR A 719 16.41 -2.80 9.55
N GLY A 720 15.73 -2.38 8.48
CA GLY A 720 15.01 -1.11 8.41
C GLY A 720 13.59 -1.13 8.98
N MET A 721 13.05 -2.32 9.28
CA MET A 721 11.65 -2.50 9.68
C MET A 721 11.42 -2.33 11.18
N SER A 722 10.19 -1.92 11.51
CA SER A 722 9.66 -2.00 12.86
C SER A 722 9.61 -3.46 13.35
N PRO A 723 9.61 -3.70 14.68
CA PRO A 723 9.49 -5.05 15.22
C PRO A 723 8.19 -5.76 14.82
N ALA A 724 7.09 -5.01 14.65
CA ALA A 724 5.83 -5.57 14.14
C ALA A 724 5.92 -5.90 12.64
N GLY A 725 6.59 -5.05 11.86
CA GLY A 725 6.84 -5.28 10.44
C GLY A 725 7.62 -6.56 10.16
N ARG A 726 8.70 -6.79 10.92
CA ARG A 726 9.48 -8.03 10.83
C ARG A 726 8.62 -9.27 11.09
N LEU A 727 7.81 -9.24 12.16
CA LEU A 727 6.92 -10.34 12.49
C LEU A 727 5.89 -10.58 11.38
N ASN A 728 5.29 -9.52 10.83
CA ASN A 728 4.33 -9.62 9.71
C ASN A 728 4.95 -10.31 8.48
N VAL A 729 6.21 -10.00 8.14
CA VAL A 729 6.92 -10.64 7.03
C VAL A 729 7.16 -12.13 7.30
N LEU A 730 7.64 -12.47 8.51
CA LEU A 730 7.87 -13.86 8.91
C LEU A 730 6.55 -14.66 8.95
N ASP A 731 5.48 -14.08 9.48
CA ASP A 731 4.15 -14.68 9.53
C ASP A 731 3.55 -14.88 8.14
N ALA A 732 3.73 -13.91 7.23
CA ALA A 732 3.30 -14.06 5.84
C ALA A 732 4.07 -15.20 5.14
N LEU A 733 5.37 -15.35 5.39
CA LEU A 733 6.17 -16.49 4.90
C LEU A 733 5.71 -17.83 5.51
N LEU A 734 5.32 -17.84 6.79
CA LEU A 734 4.69 -19.00 7.44
C LEU A 734 3.31 -19.31 6.86
N GLY A 735 2.60 -18.31 6.32
CA GLY A 735 1.34 -18.49 5.61
C GLY A 735 1.46 -19.12 4.22
N VAL A 736 2.65 -19.11 3.59
CA VAL A 736 2.84 -19.59 2.21
C VAL A 736 2.49 -21.08 2.10
N PRO A 737 1.55 -21.50 1.23
CA PRO A 737 1.20 -22.90 1.03
C PRO A 737 2.36 -23.79 0.57
N SER A 738 2.35 -25.06 0.94
CA SER A 738 3.47 -25.99 0.66
C SER A 738 3.66 -26.32 -0.82
N ASP A 739 2.63 -26.18 -1.65
CA ASP A 739 2.71 -26.34 -3.12
C ASP A 739 3.60 -25.26 -3.76
N LEU A 740 3.66 -24.05 -3.17
CA LEU A 740 4.53 -22.98 -3.66
C LEU A 740 6.01 -23.20 -3.30
N TRP A 741 6.29 -24.07 -2.32
CA TRP A 741 7.63 -24.55 -1.97
C TRP A 741 8.04 -25.83 -2.71
N ASN A 742 7.32 -26.19 -3.78
CA ASN A 742 7.63 -27.37 -4.58
C ASN A 742 9.05 -27.26 -5.20
N ARG A 743 9.89 -28.23 -4.90
CA ARG A 743 11.30 -28.29 -5.34
C ARG A 743 11.49 -28.90 -6.73
N GLN A 744 10.43 -29.45 -7.33
CA GLN A 744 10.49 -30.05 -8.67
C GLN A 744 10.36 -29.00 -9.78
N ASP A 745 9.74 -27.87 -9.48
CA ASP A 745 9.65 -26.75 -10.40
C ASP A 745 10.90 -25.86 -10.26
N PRO A 746 11.66 -25.61 -11.34
CA PRO A 746 12.91 -24.85 -11.26
C PRO A 746 12.76 -23.43 -10.72
N ASP A 747 11.64 -22.76 -11.00
CA ASP A 747 11.40 -21.38 -10.57
C ASP A 747 11.07 -21.34 -9.08
N SER A 748 10.18 -22.23 -8.62
CA SER A 748 9.88 -22.40 -7.21
C SER A 748 11.10 -22.86 -6.41
N LEU A 749 12.00 -23.67 -6.98
CA LEU A 749 13.25 -24.06 -6.34
C LEU A 749 14.16 -22.87 -6.04
N LEU A 750 14.24 -21.89 -6.96
CA LEU A 750 15.04 -20.67 -6.75
C LEU A 750 14.43 -19.77 -5.67
N VAL A 751 13.11 -19.58 -5.69
CA VAL A 751 12.42 -18.82 -4.63
C VAL A 751 12.58 -19.52 -3.27
N PHE A 752 12.53 -20.86 -3.25
CA PHE A 752 12.77 -21.66 -2.06
C PHE A 752 14.23 -21.54 -1.55
N ALA A 753 15.22 -21.58 -2.43
CA ALA A 753 16.63 -21.36 -2.07
C ALA A 753 16.88 -19.92 -1.59
N GLY A 754 16.25 -18.93 -2.22
CA GLY A 754 16.25 -17.53 -1.76
C GLY A 754 15.67 -17.38 -0.36
N ALA A 755 14.54 -18.04 -0.08
CA ALA A 755 13.94 -18.08 1.25
C ALA A 755 14.89 -18.72 2.27
N ARG A 756 15.51 -19.85 1.91
CA ARG A 756 16.50 -20.52 2.77
C ARG A 756 17.67 -19.61 3.10
N ARG A 757 18.23 -18.90 2.11
CA ARG A 757 19.30 -17.92 2.30
C ARG A 757 18.86 -16.79 3.23
N ALA A 758 17.74 -16.14 2.95
CA ALA A 758 17.25 -15.03 3.75
C ALA A 758 17.08 -15.42 5.23
N ILE A 759 16.44 -16.57 5.50
CA ILE A 759 16.22 -17.08 6.85
C ILE A 759 17.54 -17.51 7.53
N ALA A 760 18.48 -18.12 6.80
CA ALA A 760 19.79 -18.47 7.33
C ALA A 760 20.61 -17.22 7.70
N ASP A 761 20.62 -16.19 6.84
CA ASP A 761 21.32 -14.93 7.07
C ASP A 761 20.75 -14.19 8.31
N LEU A 762 19.41 -14.16 8.47
CA LEU A 762 18.76 -13.63 9.67
C LEU A 762 19.14 -14.41 10.95
N ALA A 763 19.17 -15.74 10.87
CA ALA A 763 19.54 -16.59 12.00
C ALA A 763 21.01 -16.43 12.40
N MET A 764 21.91 -16.27 11.42
CA MET A 764 23.32 -15.98 11.66
C MET A 764 23.50 -14.62 12.34
N SER A 765 22.85 -13.58 11.81
CA SER A 765 22.90 -12.23 12.38
C SER A 765 22.43 -12.21 13.85
N ALA A 766 21.34 -12.94 14.14
CA ALA A 766 20.85 -13.10 15.52
C ALA A 766 21.85 -13.82 16.45
N ALA A 767 22.62 -14.78 15.93
CA ALA A 767 23.64 -15.50 16.69
C ALA A 767 24.90 -14.65 16.96
N GLU A 768 25.22 -13.72 16.06
CA GLU A 768 26.34 -12.77 16.18
C GLU A 768 26.02 -11.57 17.07
N GLY A 769 24.82 -11.52 17.66
CA GLY A 769 24.39 -10.44 18.56
C GLY A 769 24.00 -9.14 17.84
N GLN A 770 23.84 -9.17 16.52
CA GLN A 770 23.22 -8.07 15.77
C GLN A 770 21.71 -8.11 16.04
N ALA A 771 21.20 -7.10 16.74
CA ALA A 771 19.85 -7.05 17.32
C ALA A 771 18.69 -6.89 16.31
N ILE A 772 18.77 -7.52 15.13
CA ILE A 772 17.72 -7.45 14.10
C ILE A 772 16.52 -8.30 14.50
N ILE A 773 16.75 -9.55 14.93
CA ILE A 773 15.69 -10.49 15.35
C ILE A 773 15.52 -10.40 16.86
N GLY A 774 14.35 -9.94 17.32
CA GLY A 774 13.99 -9.89 18.74
C GLY A 774 13.49 -11.24 19.27
N ASP A 775 13.24 -11.33 20.58
CA ASP A 775 12.70 -12.55 21.20
C ASP A 775 11.34 -12.96 20.60
N GLN A 776 10.52 -11.99 20.22
CA GLN A 776 9.22 -12.20 19.59
C GLN A 776 9.30 -12.76 18.17
N ASP A 777 10.41 -12.53 17.45
CA ASP A 777 10.60 -12.96 16.06
C ASP A 777 11.18 -14.39 16.01
N ARG A 778 11.73 -14.88 17.13
CA ARG A 778 12.56 -16.09 17.24
C ARG A 778 11.78 -17.37 16.97
N ASP A 779 10.55 -17.44 17.46
CA ASP A 779 9.69 -18.63 17.29
C ASP A 779 9.26 -18.79 15.83
N ALA A 780 8.89 -17.68 15.17
CA ALA A 780 8.57 -17.67 13.75
C ALA A 780 9.79 -18.04 12.90
N LEU A 781 10.96 -17.48 13.23
CA LEU A 781 12.23 -17.79 12.54
C LEU A 781 12.60 -19.28 12.69
N ASN A 782 12.50 -19.84 13.88
CA ASN A 782 12.79 -21.27 14.12
C ASN A 782 11.82 -22.18 13.35
N THR A 783 10.53 -21.82 13.35
CA THR A 783 9.51 -22.55 12.59
C THR A 783 9.78 -22.50 11.08
N LEU A 784 10.21 -21.34 10.55
CA LEU A 784 10.62 -21.21 9.15
C LEU A 784 11.86 -22.03 8.81
N LYS A 785 12.86 -22.09 9.70
CA LYS A 785 14.04 -22.95 9.50
C LYS A 785 13.64 -24.42 9.35
N ASP A 786 12.74 -24.90 10.20
CA ASP A 786 12.22 -26.27 10.12
C ASP A 786 11.49 -26.50 8.80
N ARG A 787 10.60 -25.58 8.42
CA ARG A 787 9.78 -25.68 7.21
C ARG A 787 10.61 -25.64 5.92
N LEU A 788 11.63 -24.80 5.89
CA LEU A 788 12.56 -24.66 4.76
C LEU A 788 13.65 -25.72 4.75
N GLY A 789 13.67 -26.63 5.73
CA GLY A 789 14.65 -27.71 5.83
C GLY A 789 16.08 -27.20 6.09
N ILE A 790 16.23 -26.12 6.84
CA ILE A 790 17.52 -25.57 7.28
C ILE A 790 17.95 -26.34 8.53
N GLN A 791 18.29 -27.60 8.31
CA GLN A 791 18.68 -28.57 9.33
C GLN A 791 19.89 -29.35 8.83
N PRO A 792 20.71 -29.96 9.71
CA PRO A 792 21.87 -30.74 9.30
C PRO A 792 21.50 -31.80 8.25
N SER A 793 22.07 -31.66 7.05
CA SER A 793 21.86 -32.53 5.92
C SER A 793 22.54 -33.88 6.16
N THR A 794 21.92 -34.95 5.66
CA THR A 794 22.54 -36.28 5.63
C THR A 794 23.57 -36.43 4.52
N GLN A 795 23.62 -35.47 3.59
CA GLN A 795 24.59 -35.42 2.50
C GLN A 795 25.93 -34.89 3.01
N THR A 796 27.01 -35.59 2.66
CA THR A 796 28.37 -35.07 2.84
C THR A 796 28.77 -34.27 1.61
N VAL A 797 29.19 -33.02 1.80
CA VAL A 797 29.54 -32.11 0.70
C VAL A 797 31.03 -31.78 0.77
N TYR A 798 31.76 -32.08 -0.30
CA TYR A 798 33.16 -31.68 -0.47
C TYR A 798 33.26 -30.49 -1.42
N VAL A 799 34.24 -29.61 -1.18
CA VAL A 799 34.43 -28.40 -2.00
C VAL A 799 35.79 -28.44 -2.67
N GLN A 800 35.80 -28.62 -4.00
CA GLN A 800 36.98 -28.52 -4.84
C GLN A 800 37.02 -27.17 -5.54
N PHE A 801 38.10 -26.41 -5.35
CA PHE A 801 38.20 -25.05 -5.90
C PHE A 801 39.51 -24.78 -6.66
N ALA A 802 39.41 -23.89 -7.65
CA ALA A 802 40.52 -23.33 -8.41
C ALA A 802 40.28 -21.83 -8.69
N GLY A 803 41.32 -21.05 -9.02
CA GLY A 803 41.17 -19.64 -9.39
C GLY A 803 40.79 -18.66 -8.26
N MET A 804 40.28 -19.13 -7.12
CA MET A 804 39.93 -18.31 -5.95
C MET A 804 40.89 -18.48 -4.75
N THR A 805 40.79 -17.59 -3.76
CA THR A 805 41.53 -17.69 -2.49
C THR A 805 40.94 -18.80 -1.60
N ARG A 806 41.73 -19.30 -0.64
CA ARG A 806 41.21 -20.31 0.30
C ARG A 806 40.21 -19.68 1.27
N GLU A 807 40.44 -18.42 1.63
CA GLU A 807 39.55 -17.60 2.45
C GLU A 807 38.17 -17.48 1.80
N ASP A 808 38.10 -17.20 0.49
CA ASP A 808 36.83 -17.13 -0.25
C ASP A 808 36.10 -18.48 -0.27
N ALA A 809 36.83 -19.59 -0.47
CA ALA A 809 36.26 -20.94 -0.47
C ALA A 809 35.71 -21.32 0.92
N GLN A 810 36.41 -20.92 2.00
CA GLN A 810 35.95 -21.12 3.37
C GLN A 810 34.73 -20.25 3.71
N ALA A 811 34.69 -19.01 3.21
CA ALA A 811 33.54 -18.12 3.37
C ALA A 811 32.30 -18.68 2.66
N LEU A 812 32.45 -19.22 1.44
CA LEU A 812 31.38 -19.91 0.73
C LEU A 812 30.89 -21.14 1.51
N SER A 813 31.82 -21.95 2.02
CA SER A 813 31.50 -23.14 2.81
C SER A 813 30.80 -22.79 4.11
N ALA A 814 31.16 -21.68 4.77
CA ALA A 814 30.46 -21.20 5.96
C ALA A 814 28.99 -20.85 5.67
N LYS A 815 28.71 -20.17 4.55
CA LYS A 815 27.33 -19.89 4.11
C LYS A 815 26.53 -21.18 3.87
N MET A 816 27.14 -22.16 3.22
CA MET A 816 26.47 -23.45 2.97
C MET A 816 26.24 -24.26 4.25
N ARG A 817 27.16 -24.22 5.22
CA ARG A 817 26.94 -24.82 6.55
C ARG A 817 25.78 -24.17 7.29
N ALA A 818 25.63 -22.84 7.19
CA ALA A 818 24.50 -22.13 7.80
C ALA A 818 23.14 -22.54 7.20
N LEU A 819 23.13 -22.98 5.94
CA LEU A 819 21.97 -23.59 5.26
C LEU A 819 21.72 -25.06 5.64
N GLY A 820 22.56 -25.63 6.50
CA GLY A 820 22.48 -27.01 6.98
C GLY A 820 23.31 -28.03 6.18
N TRP A 821 24.10 -27.62 5.19
CA TRP A 821 24.89 -28.57 4.40
C TRP A 821 26.05 -29.18 5.19
N GLY A 822 26.21 -30.51 5.07
CA GLY A 822 27.23 -31.30 5.76
C GLY A 822 28.62 -31.15 5.14
N ILE A 823 29.22 -29.96 5.23
CA ILE A 823 30.59 -29.69 4.76
C ILE A 823 31.57 -29.93 5.90
N PRO A 824 32.51 -30.90 5.78
CA PRO A 824 33.56 -31.14 6.77
C PRO A 824 34.41 -29.88 7.06
N ASN A 825 35.15 -29.89 8.16
CA ASN A 825 36.10 -28.82 8.49
C ASN A 825 37.49 -29.41 8.79
N PRO A 826 38.48 -29.27 7.89
CA PRO A 826 38.37 -28.66 6.56
C PRO A 826 37.64 -29.59 5.58
N GLY A 827 36.85 -28.99 4.68
CA GLY A 827 36.14 -29.67 3.59
C GLY A 827 36.52 -29.13 2.21
N GLU A 828 37.41 -28.13 2.20
CA GLU A 828 37.82 -27.36 1.03
C GLU A 828 39.21 -27.79 0.54
N GLU A 829 39.28 -28.28 -0.69
CA GLU A 829 40.50 -28.74 -1.33
C GLU A 829 40.79 -27.92 -2.60
N ARG A 830 42.03 -27.44 -2.74
CA ARG A 830 42.46 -26.75 -3.95
C ARG A 830 42.86 -27.79 -4.98
N VAL A 831 42.14 -27.86 -6.10
CA VAL A 831 42.33 -28.88 -7.13
C VAL A 831 42.45 -28.21 -8.49
N GLU A 832 43.56 -28.43 -9.22
CA GLU A 832 43.76 -27.82 -10.55
C GLU A 832 42.65 -28.20 -11.55
N ALA A 833 42.14 -29.43 -11.46
CA ALA A 833 41.06 -29.90 -12.32
C ALA A 833 39.72 -29.18 -12.10
N ALA A 834 39.56 -28.42 -11.01
CA ALA A 834 38.41 -27.54 -10.80
C ALA A 834 38.47 -26.27 -11.64
N ALA A 835 39.59 -25.95 -12.28
CA ALA A 835 39.72 -24.77 -13.13
C ALA A 835 38.69 -24.78 -14.27
N GLY A 836 37.91 -23.70 -14.37
CA GLY A 836 36.82 -23.59 -15.33
C GLY A 836 35.71 -24.60 -15.06
N LYS A 837 35.37 -24.90 -13.82
CA LYS A 837 34.21 -25.74 -13.45
C LYS A 837 33.35 -24.96 -12.48
N ASN A 838 32.04 -25.03 -12.66
CA ASN A 838 31.02 -24.44 -11.78
C ASN A 838 29.84 -25.42 -11.72
N GLU A 839 30.06 -26.54 -11.06
CA GLU A 839 29.13 -27.67 -11.06
C GLU A 839 29.02 -28.34 -9.68
N VAL A 840 27.82 -28.77 -9.32
CA VAL A 840 27.55 -29.64 -8.17
C VAL A 840 27.42 -31.06 -8.70
N ARG A 841 28.40 -31.90 -8.41
CA ARG A 841 28.44 -33.29 -8.88
C ARG A 841 27.71 -34.22 -7.93
N TYR A 842 26.98 -35.17 -8.49
CA TYR A 842 26.18 -36.13 -7.72
C TYR A 842 26.16 -37.52 -8.36
N ASN A 843 25.79 -38.51 -7.54
CA ASN A 843 25.59 -39.89 -7.98
C ASN A 843 24.29 -40.03 -8.80
N PRO A 844 24.34 -40.38 -10.11
CA PRO A 844 23.14 -40.48 -10.94
C PRO A 844 22.21 -41.64 -10.58
N TYR A 845 22.67 -42.61 -9.80
CA TYR A 845 21.89 -43.80 -9.43
C TYR A 845 21.03 -43.59 -8.18
N ASN A 846 21.04 -42.38 -7.61
CA ASN A 846 20.27 -42.04 -6.42
C ASN A 846 19.48 -40.73 -6.63
N ASP A 847 18.15 -40.84 -6.71
CA ASP A 847 17.25 -39.70 -6.88
C ASP A 847 17.29 -38.69 -5.73
N ALA A 848 17.70 -39.13 -4.53
CA ALA A 848 17.90 -38.21 -3.41
C ALA A 848 19.16 -37.34 -3.61
N ASP A 849 20.22 -37.90 -4.20
CA ASP A 849 21.47 -37.18 -4.46
C ASP A 849 21.28 -36.17 -5.60
N ARG A 850 20.51 -36.54 -6.65
CA ARG A 850 20.09 -35.59 -7.70
C ARG A 850 19.35 -34.38 -7.11
N ARG A 851 18.30 -34.62 -6.35
CA ARG A 851 17.48 -33.55 -5.75
C ARG A 851 18.28 -32.68 -4.76
N ALA A 852 19.19 -33.30 -4.01
CA ALA A 852 20.07 -32.57 -3.11
C ALA A 852 21.09 -31.71 -3.89
N ALA A 853 21.61 -32.21 -5.01
CA ALA A 853 22.53 -31.46 -5.86
C ALA A 853 21.85 -30.26 -6.53
N GLU A 854 20.61 -30.44 -7.01
CA GLU A 854 19.79 -29.35 -7.58
C GLU A 854 19.52 -28.26 -6.53
N LEU A 855 19.14 -28.64 -5.30
CA LEU A 855 18.95 -27.69 -4.21
C LEU A 855 20.27 -27.01 -3.81
N LEU A 856 21.38 -27.75 -3.69
CA LEU A 856 22.68 -27.17 -3.37
C LEU A 856 23.14 -26.19 -4.46
N ALA A 857 22.89 -26.50 -5.74
CA ALA A 857 23.17 -25.59 -6.84
C ALA A 857 22.31 -24.32 -6.77
N ALA A 858 21.04 -24.45 -6.40
CA ALA A 858 20.14 -23.31 -6.19
C ALA A 858 20.57 -22.46 -4.97
N ASP A 859 20.96 -23.09 -3.85
CA ASP A 859 21.48 -22.42 -2.64
C ASP A 859 22.80 -21.67 -2.96
N LEU A 860 23.69 -22.26 -3.76
CA LEU A 860 24.91 -21.60 -4.23
C LEU A 860 24.60 -20.41 -5.15
N THR A 861 23.63 -20.56 -6.05
CA THR A 861 23.18 -19.49 -6.96
C THR A 861 22.56 -18.35 -6.15
N ALA A 862 21.70 -18.67 -5.17
CA ALA A 862 21.16 -17.72 -4.23
C ALA A 862 22.28 -17.02 -3.45
N ALA A 863 23.40 -17.69 -3.16
CA ALA A 863 24.62 -17.15 -2.55
C ALA A 863 25.54 -16.33 -3.49
N GLY A 864 25.13 -16.13 -4.75
CA GLY A 864 25.89 -15.37 -5.76
C GLY A 864 26.87 -16.21 -6.58
N GLN A 865 26.86 -17.54 -6.44
CA GLN A 865 27.72 -18.46 -7.19
C GLN A 865 26.89 -19.31 -8.16
N THR A 866 26.91 -18.97 -9.44
CA THR A 866 26.13 -19.68 -10.46
C THR A 866 26.79 -21.01 -10.78
N VAL A 867 26.10 -22.11 -10.46
CA VAL A 867 26.57 -23.47 -10.68
C VAL A 867 25.47 -24.36 -11.26
N THR A 868 25.84 -25.47 -11.88
CA THR A 868 24.89 -26.43 -12.45
C THR A 868 25.01 -27.81 -11.80
N ALA A 869 23.89 -28.50 -11.57
CA ALA A 869 23.94 -29.88 -11.07
C ALA A 869 24.36 -30.83 -12.20
N ARG A 870 25.30 -31.75 -11.92
CA ARG A 870 25.85 -32.67 -12.92
C ARG A 870 25.98 -34.10 -12.40
N ALA A 871 25.39 -35.03 -13.15
CA ALA A 871 25.53 -36.46 -12.90
C ALA A 871 26.97 -36.95 -13.16
N VAL A 872 27.58 -37.59 -12.16
CA VAL A 872 28.91 -38.21 -12.25
C VAL A 872 28.90 -39.59 -11.58
N PRO A 873 28.94 -40.70 -12.35
CA PRO A 873 28.80 -42.06 -11.84
C PRO A 873 29.79 -42.52 -10.76
N VAL A 874 30.94 -41.84 -10.64
CA VAL A 874 32.00 -42.19 -9.68
C VAL A 874 31.71 -41.64 -8.28
N ILE A 875 30.79 -40.68 -8.16
CA ILE A 875 30.41 -40.09 -6.87
C ILE A 875 29.66 -41.13 -6.04
N GLY A 876 30.07 -41.29 -4.78
CA GLY A 876 29.41 -42.18 -3.84
C GLY A 876 27.98 -41.75 -3.53
N ALA A 877 27.12 -42.68 -3.12
CA ALA A 877 25.80 -42.32 -2.61
C ALA A 877 25.92 -41.42 -1.36
N HIS A 878 24.98 -40.48 -1.19
CA HIS A 878 24.98 -39.51 -0.09
C HIS A 878 26.20 -38.56 -0.05
N THR A 879 26.90 -38.43 -1.19
CA THR A 879 28.04 -37.55 -1.36
C THR A 879 27.77 -36.57 -2.50
N LEU A 880 28.07 -35.29 -2.26
CA LEU A 880 28.06 -34.24 -3.28
C LEU A 880 29.44 -33.58 -3.34
N GLU A 881 29.82 -33.14 -4.53
CA GLU A 881 31.06 -32.40 -4.73
C GLU A 881 30.78 -31.06 -5.42
N ILE A 882 31.15 -29.95 -4.78
CA ILE A 882 31.11 -28.62 -5.37
C ILE A 882 32.44 -28.40 -6.09
N TRP A 883 32.40 -28.28 -7.41
CA TRP A 883 33.55 -27.92 -8.24
C TRP A 883 33.37 -26.49 -8.72
N ILE A 884 34.17 -25.57 -8.19
CA ILE A 884 34.02 -24.13 -8.43
C ILE A 884 35.32 -23.48 -8.88
N SER A 885 35.21 -22.50 -9.76
CA SER A 885 36.33 -21.65 -10.15
C SER A 885 35.93 -20.21 -10.35
N MET A 886 36.76 -19.29 -9.83
CA MET A 886 36.74 -17.87 -10.22
C MET A 886 37.69 -17.61 -11.38
#